data_AF-A0A9P7XIC8-F1
#
_entry.id   AF-A0A9P7XIC8-F1
#
_cell.length_a   1.000
_cell.length_b   1.000
_cell.length_c   1.000
_cell.angle_alpha   90.00
_cell.angle_beta   90.00
_cell.angle_gamma   90.00
#
_symmetry.space_group_name_H-M   'P 1'
#
loop_
_entity.id
_entity.type
_entity.pdbx_description
1 polymer ?
#
loop_
_entity_poly.entity_id
_entity_poly.type
_entity_poly.pdbx_seq_one_letter_code
_entity_poly.pdbx_strand_id
1 'polypeptide(L)'
;MSIAKTVQILSSLKETKPRYKPAFDTDASFPLQERHQVQPPPVPGPPTTQIGPLCLSPVEAASMRVVQDTHVDNSTPRVLYSDGSLLNSGTLEVSQAFGVVDLTQDNPLTVQGRTDGHASSAKAELMGLLAAVLSAPPEQDIVVKLDNQYVVEQYSRLVKNRRDTLPRKRFRSTYAGIWAVLCQVVESRPGGVEVVWIKGHSNIHGNELADQAAKVAAQSGSVPWMVDLTQQTDITTFAHCYGGIVEIDLRQLLKQQSTIRHHQAWTSQRRVKRAIPDIDDVEWNSTLAYVHDRHAVFTFYSNSKDSHQRTHHIKKLHGMLPTLNSMQARKPNLYPTCVCRRCELEKEDNDHVWKCPSAAETTTEIWKEAMGKINEWGVQATNSYNAARKREYKRAVDRGRQVPRPVPIHWWPPSDADHVRGFSSIGGARAVHSGSPALDRDEKPMWNVSDLLRGITPLSMLTEWSAVFRTPMSIAKTVLHKFVGYLEAQASELIWKPRCSATIAWEQSQGISAKDKTSKYTGPRGDWSQGYGYITHDGFFLHKFVGYLEAQASELIWKPRCSATIAWEQTQGISAKNKTSKYTGPRGDWSQEYGYITHDGFCPCGASLATHDEGKRPGATKDPRAADKAFVGEFVRKEEVANDGEDGSNAL
;
A
#
# COMPACT_ATOMS: atom_id res chain seq x y z
N MET A 1 60.10 0.99 18.56
CA MET A 1 60.42 0.27 17.31
C MET A 1 59.21 -0.52 16.76
N SER A 2 58.04 0.13 16.67
CA SER A 2 56.80 -0.48 16.16
C SER A 2 55.84 0.58 15.62
N ILE A 3 56.34 1.41 14.70
CA ILE A 3 55.54 2.34 13.87
C ILE A 3 55.94 2.23 12.39
N ALA A 4 57.12 1.68 12.07
CA ALA A 4 57.60 1.51 10.70
C ALA A 4 57.06 0.28 9.94
N LYS A 5 56.36 -0.67 10.60
CA LYS A 5 55.84 -1.89 9.95
C LYS A 5 54.39 -1.79 9.43
N THR A 6 53.65 -0.75 9.81
CA THR A 6 52.26 -0.55 9.32
C THR A 6 52.22 0.25 8.01
N VAL A 7 53.26 1.04 7.72
CA VAL A 7 53.33 1.89 6.53
C VAL A 7 53.70 1.10 5.26
N GLN A 8 54.36 -0.05 5.39
CA GLN A 8 54.86 -0.82 4.25
C GLN A 8 53.87 -1.87 3.68
N ILE A 9 52.70 -2.04 4.31
CA ILE A 9 51.60 -2.89 3.81
C ILE A 9 50.59 -2.07 2.97
N LEU A 10 50.60 -0.73 3.08
CA LEU A 10 49.68 0.13 2.34
C LEU A 10 50.17 0.49 0.92
N SER A 11 51.39 0.11 0.53
CA SER A 11 51.97 0.45 -0.78
C SER A 11 51.95 -0.68 -1.82
N SER A 12 51.31 -1.82 -1.56
CA SER A 12 51.25 -2.97 -2.51
C SER A 12 49.86 -3.51 -2.83
N LEU A 13 48.78 -2.84 -2.40
CA LEU A 13 47.43 -3.13 -2.89
C LEU A 13 47.27 -2.53 -4.29
N LYS A 14 47.62 -3.32 -5.32
CA LYS A 14 47.20 -3.10 -6.70
C LYS A 14 45.70 -2.80 -6.72
N GLU A 15 45.35 -1.71 -7.39
CA GLU A 15 43.98 -1.29 -7.67
C GLU A 15 43.12 -2.46 -8.16
N THR A 16 42.34 -3.05 -7.27
CA THR A 16 41.21 -3.85 -7.65
C THR A 16 40.07 -2.87 -7.88
N LYS A 17 39.84 -2.52 -9.16
CA LYS A 17 38.66 -1.76 -9.58
C LYS A 17 37.42 -2.41 -8.93
N PRO A 18 36.60 -1.65 -8.17
CA PRO A 18 35.37 -2.20 -7.62
C PRO A 18 34.48 -2.64 -8.79
N ARG A 19 34.10 -3.93 -8.79
CA ARG A 19 33.23 -4.55 -9.79
C ARG A 19 31.74 -4.21 -9.60
N TYR A 20 31.45 -3.12 -8.89
CA TYR A 20 30.11 -2.60 -8.67
C TYR A 20 30.12 -1.12 -9.07
N LYS A 21 29.57 -0.81 -10.25
CA LYS A 21 29.17 0.55 -10.58
C LYS A 21 28.04 0.94 -9.60
N PRO A 22 28.06 2.16 -9.02
CA PRO A 22 26.89 2.70 -8.34
C PRO A 22 25.72 2.74 -9.31
N ALA A 23 24.55 2.26 -8.88
CA ALA A 23 23.31 2.19 -9.66
C ALA A 23 22.60 3.55 -9.77
N PHE A 24 23.36 4.62 -10.02
CA PHE A 24 22.82 5.94 -10.35
C PHE A 24 23.48 6.39 -11.63
N ASP A 25 22.77 6.20 -12.73
CA ASP A 25 23.06 6.90 -13.97
C ASP A 25 22.58 8.34 -13.78
N THR A 26 23.51 9.28 -13.63
CA THR A 26 23.25 10.72 -13.52
C THR A 26 22.71 11.33 -14.82
N ASP A 27 22.63 10.54 -15.89
CA ASP A 27 22.34 11.02 -17.24
C ASP A 27 20.85 10.92 -17.64
N ALA A 28 19.97 10.43 -16.76
CA ALA A 28 18.53 10.63 -16.90
C ALA A 28 18.14 12.03 -16.41
N SER A 29 18.67 13.05 -17.09
CA SER A 29 18.17 14.42 -17.03
C SER A 29 16.78 14.45 -17.66
N PHE A 30 15.76 14.11 -16.88
CA PHE A 30 14.44 14.70 -17.14
C PHE A 30 14.61 16.19 -16.89
N PRO A 31 14.24 17.08 -17.82
CA PRO A 31 14.21 18.50 -17.53
C PRO A 31 13.20 18.69 -16.40
N LEU A 32 13.70 18.76 -15.16
CA LEU A 32 13.11 19.67 -14.19
C LEU A 32 13.09 20.98 -14.95
N GLN A 33 11.92 21.39 -15.45
CA GLN A 33 11.73 22.77 -15.81
C GLN A 33 12.16 23.55 -14.57
N GLU A 34 13.35 24.13 -14.64
CA GLU A 34 13.79 25.18 -13.73
C GLU A 34 12.82 26.33 -13.92
N ARG A 35 11.65 26.24 -13.29
CA ARG A 35 10.97 27.43 -12.81
C ARG A 35 11.76 27.89 -11.59
N HIS A 36 12.98 28.38 -11.82
CA HIS A 36 13.54 29.44 -10.99
C HIS A 36 12.62 30.65 -11.22
N GLN A 37 11.44 30.64 -10.62
CA GLN A 37 10.79 31.89 -10.29
C GLN A 37 11.70 32.52 -9.25
N VAL A 38 12.53 33.46 -9.72
CA VAL A 38 13.14 34.48 -8.90
C VAL A 38 12.04 34.99 -7.98
N GLN A 39 12.12 34.65 -6.69
CA GLN A 39 11.19 35.18 -5.71
C GLN A 39 11.29 36.71 -5.81
N PRO A 40 10.16 37.44 -5.97
CA PRO A 40 10.19 38.88 -5.82
C PRO A 40 10.74 39.22 -4.42
N PRO A 41 11.40 40.39 -4.25
CA PRO A 41 11.93 40.80 -2.95
C PRO A 41 10.82 40.70 -1.88
N PRO A 42 11.16 40.28 -0.64
CA PRO A 42 10.16 40.04 0.38
C PRO A 42 9.41 41.34 0.66
N VAL A 43 8.13 41.36 0.31
CA VAL A 43 7.18 42.35 0.83
C VAL A 43 7.27 42.24 2.35
N PRO A 44 7.38 43.35 3.11
CA PRO A 44 7.38 43.28 4.56
C PRO A 44 6.13 42.53 5.01
N GLY A 45 6.34 41.36 5.63
CA GLY A 45 5.24 40.57 6.16
C GLY A 45 4.46 41.37 7.21
N PRO A 46 3.22 40.96 7.51
CA PRO A 46 2.47 41.53 8.62
C PRO A 46 3.31 41.50 9.91
N PRO A 47 3.19 42.50 10.80
CA PRO A 47 4.00 42.57 12.01
C PRO A 47 3.79 41.32 12.88
N THR A 48 4.89 40.68 13.29
CA THR A 48 4.90 39.51 14.17
C THR A 48 5.59 39.82 15.48
N THR A 49 5.13 39.20 16.58
CA THR A 49 5.73 39.24 17.91
C THR A 49 6.24 37.85 18.28
N GLN A 50 7.43 37.80 18.88
CA GLN A 50 8.03 36.55 19.37
C GLN A 50 7.67 36.32 20.85
N ILE A 51 7.14 35.13 21.17
CA ILE A 51 6.91 34.66 22.55
C ILE A 51 7.59 33.29 22.67
N GLY A 52 8.75 33.24 23.33
CA GLY A 52 9.56 32.03 23.41
C GLY A 52 9.86 31.48 22.01
N PRO A 53 9.49 30.23 21.69
CA PRO A 53 9.71 29.65 20.37
C PRO A 53 8.61 29.97 19.34
N LEU A 54 7.63 30.81 19.66
CA LEU A 54 6.53 31.15 18.75
C LEU A 54 6.69 32.53 18.12
N CYS A 55 6.38 32.61 16.83
CA CYS A 55 6.18 33.87 16.10
C CYS A 55 4.70 33.96 15.69
N LEU A 56 4.01 34.99 16.19
CA LEU A 56 2.56 35.15 16.11
C LEU A 56 2.16 36.63 15.98
N SER A 57 0.89 36.95 15.76
CA SER A 57 0.48 38.36 15.66
C SER A 57 0.53 39.09 17.01
N PRO A 58 0.65 40.43 17.06
CA PRO A 58 0.61 41.19 18.31
C PRO A 58 -0.66 40.98 19.13
N VAL A 59 -1.80 40.75 18.48
CA VAL A 59 -3.10 40.51 19.14
C VAL A 59 -3.11 39.16 19.85
N GLU A 60 -2.62 38.12 19.17
CA GLU A 60 -2.53 36.78 19.74
C GLU A 60 -1.46 36.73 20.85
N ALA A 61 -0.35 37.46 20.67
CA ALA A 61 0.69 37.62 21.68
C ALA A 61 0.16 38.31 22.95
N ALA A 62 -0.67 39.35 22.80
CA ALA A 62 -1.35 39.99 23.92
C ALA A 62 -2.31 39.01 24.62
N SER A 63 -3.07 38.22 23.86
CA SER A 63 -4.00 37.22 24.41
C SER A 63 -3.27 36.15 25.24
N MET A 64 -2.08 35.70 24.79
CA MET A 64 -1.23 34.80 25.57
C MET A 64 -0.74 35.45 26.87
N ARG A 65 -0.27 36.70 26.81
CA ARG A 65 0.24 37.41 27.99
C ARG A 65 -0.84 37.63 29.05
N VAL A 66 -2.08 37.88 28.64
CA VAL A 66 -3.21 37.99 29.57
C VAL A 66 -3.35 36.72 30.43
N VAL A 67 -3.16 35.53 29.83
CA VAL A 67 -3.18 34.27 30.59
C VAL A 67 -1.91 34.11 31.43
N GLN A 68 -0.74 34.45 30.90
CA GLN A 68 0.54 34.35 31.62
C GLN A 68 0.61 35.24 32.87
N ASP A 69 0.01 36.44 32.81
CA ASP A 69 0.08 37.46 33.86
C ASP A 69 -0.98 37.25 34.96
N THR A 70 -1.82 36.22 34.85
CA THR A 70 -2.79 35.88 35.89
C THR A 70 -2.13 35.39 37.18
N HIS A 71 -2.81 35.58 38.31
CA HIS A 71 -2.29 35.20 39.62
C HIS A 71 -1.96 33.70 39.70
N VAL A 72 -0.74 33.39 40.15
CA VAL A 72 -0.28 32.02 40.38
C VAL A 72 -0.90 31.46 41.66
N ASP A 73 -1.70 30.41 41.53
CA ASP A 73 -2.18 29.61 42.66
C ASP A 73 -1.53 28.22 42.62
N ASN A 74 -0.74 27.91 43.65
CA ASN A 74 -0.05 26.62 43.78
C ASN A 74 -0.83 25.61 44.64
N SER A 75 -2.07 25.92 45.03
CA SER A 75 -2.91 25.00 45.81
C SER A 75 -3.36 23.78 44.99
N THR A 76 -3.65 23.97 43.70
CA THR A 76 -4.04 22.93 42.76
C THR A 76 -3.49 23.22 41.37
N PRO A 77 -3.24 22.18 40.54
CA PRO A 77 -2.82 22.40 39.16
C PRO A 77 -3.88 23.14 38.34
N ARG A 78 -3.46 24.11 37.54
CA ARG A 78 -4.33 24.87 36.65
C ARG A 78 -4.74 24.04 35.44
N VAL A 79 -6.05 23.95 35.21
CA VAL A 79 -6.62 23.13 34.14
C VAL A 79 -6.86 23.97 32.89
N LEU A 80 -6.25 23.56 31.79
CA LEU A 80 -6.44 24.15 30.46
C LEU A 80 -7.08 23.14 29.53
N TYR A 81 -8.00 23.60 28.68
CA TYR A 81 -8.61 22.80 27.63
C TYR A 81 -8.04 23.25 26.29
N SER A 82 -7.67 22.31 25.43
CA SER A 82 -7.15 22.62 24.11
C SER A 82 -7.82 21.72 23.07
N ASP A 83 -8.05 22.28 21.88
CA ASP A 83 -8.61 21.57 20.74
C ASP A 83 -8.06 22.14 19.41
N GLY A 84 -8.18 21.37 18.34
CA GLY A 84 -7.72 21.69 17.00
C GLY A 84 -8.81 21.49 15.95
N SER A 85 -8.94 22.44 15.04
CA SER A 85 -9.87 22.40 13.91
C SER A 85 -9.13 22.32 12.59
N LEU A 86 -9.60 21.45 11.69
CA LEU A 86 -9.15 21.35 10.30
C LEU A 86 -10.37 21.48 9.38
N LEU A 87 -10.44 22.58 8.63
CA LEU A 87 -11.50 22.86 7.66
C LEU A 87 -11.00 22.65 6.23
N ASN A 88 -11.91 22.27 5.33
CA ASN A 88 -11.69 22.18 3.88
C ASN A 88 -10.47 21.33 3.47
N SER A 89 -10.19 20.26 4.22
CA SER A 89 -9.06 19.34 3.94
C SER A 89 -9.10 18.82 2.50
N GLY A 90 -7.95 18.83 1.82
CA GLY A 90 -7.84 18.39 0.42
C GLY A 90 -8.15 19.47 -0.62
N THR A 91 -8.47 20.70 -0.20
CA THR A 91 -8.74 21.84 -1.10
C THR A 91 -7.70 22.94 -0.95
N LEU A 92 -7.72 23.94 -1.85
CA LEU A 92 -6.88 25.15 -1.74
C LEU A 92 -7.31 26.08 -0.59
N GLU A 93 -8.50 25.89 -0.03
CA GLU A 93 -9.05 26.67 1.08
C GLU A 93 -8.83 25.98 2.44
N VAL A 94 -7.93 24.99 2.48
CA VAL A 94 -7.60 24.27 3.71
C VAL A 94 -7.15 25.25 4.79
N SER A 95 -7.73 25.12 5.98
CA SER A 95 -7.37 25.92 7.14
C SER A 95 -7.28 25.05 8.37
N GLN A 96 -6.21 25.20 9.13
CA GLN A 96 -6.04 24.52 10.40
C GLN A 96 -5.72 25.53 11.51
N ALA A 97 -6.34 25.35 12.65
CA ALA A 97 -6.27 26.29 13.76
C ALA A 97 -6.51 25.57 15.08
N PHE A 98 -6.18 26.22 16.18
CA PHE A 98 -6.35 25.67 17.52
C PHE A 98 -6.95 26.70 18.45
N GLY A 99 -7.55 26.21 19.52
CA GLY A 99 -8.12 26.99 20.60
C GLY A 99 -7.69 26.41 21.94
N VAL A 100 -7.36 27.28 22.87
CA VAL A 100 -7.02 26.98 24.26
C VAL A 100 -7.90 27.83 25.15
N VAL A 101 -8.55 27.19 26.11
CA VAL A 101 -9.47 27.84 27.05
C VAL A 101 -9.06 27.54 28.47
N ASP A 102 -9.09 28.60 29.26
CA ASP A 102 -8.82 28.60 30.69
C ASP A 102 -10.05 29.09 31.44
N LEU A 103 -10.53 28.26 32.37
CA LEU A 103 -11.75 28.50 33.15
C LEU A 103 -11.45 28.92 34.60
N THR A 104 -10.24 29.36 34.90
CA THR A 104 -9.83 29.77 36.26
C THR A 104 -10.50 31.07 36.74
N GLN A 105 -11.00 31.89 35.82
CA GLN A 105 -11.73 33.13 36.13
C GLN A 105 -13.20 33.01 35.72
N ASP A 106 -14.07 33.87 36.28
CA ASP A 106 -15.49 33.93 35.94
C ASP A 106 -15.73 34.10 34.43
N ASN A 107 -14.83 34.83 33.76
CA ASN A 107 -14.80 34.94 32.31
C ASN A 107 -13.71 34.01 31.73
N PRO A 108 -14.07 33.05 30.85
CA PRO A 108 -13.10 32.19 30.19
C PRO A 108 -12.03 32.98 29.44
N LEU A 109 -10.76 32.75 29.75
CA LEU A 109 -9.66 33.30 28.96
C LEU A 109 -9.40 32.36 27.79
N THR A 110 -9.31 32.93 26.58
CA THR A 110 -9.15 32.16 25.35
C THR A 110 -7.90 32.60 24.60
N VAL A 111 -7.07 31.63 24.23
CA VAL A 111 -5.95 31.80 23.30
C VAL A 111 -6.26 30.97 22.06
N GLN A 112 -6.24 31.59 20.90
CA GLN A 112 -6.53 30.90 19.64
C GLN A 112 -5.61 31.40 18.54
N GLY A 113 -5.34 30.55 17.56
CA GLY A 113 -4.43 30.89 16.47
C GLY A 113 -4.53 29.92 15.30
N ARG A 114 -4.09 30.37 14.14
CA ARG A 114 -3.95 29.53 12.94
C ARG A 114 -2.57 28.87 12.93
N THR A 115 -2.43 27.76 12.23
CA THR A 115 -1.12 27.17 11.92
C THR A 115 -1.10 26.71 10.46
N ASP A 116 0.08 26.64 9.84
CA ASP A 116 0.24 26.35 8.42
C ASP A 116 1.31 25.31 8.17
N GLY A 117 1.32 24.67 6.99
CA GLY A 117 2.21 23.55 6.65
C GLY A 117 1.42 22.26 6.37
N HIS A 118 1.90 21.11 6.86
CA HIS A 118 1.22 19.83 6.61
C HIS A 118 -0.14 19.77 7.34
N ALA A 119 -1.22 19.92 6.57
CA ALA A 119 -2.61 19.88 7.05
C ALA A 119 -2.91 18.58 7.81
N SER A 120 -3.30 18.70 9.09
CA SER A 120 -3.63 17.56 9.96
C SER A 120 -4.30 18.03 11.24
N SER A 121 -5.38 17.39 11.66
CA SER A 121 -6.01 17.66 12.96
C SER A 121 -5.02 17.48 14.12
N ALA A 122 -4.19 16.43 14.06
CA ALA A 122 -3.15 16.19 15.06
C ALA A 122 -2.10 17.30 15.14
N LYS A 123 -1.85 18.05 14.04
CA LYS A 123 -0.96 19.21 14.07
C LYS A 123 -1.62 20.38 14.77
N ALA A 124 -2.88 20.68 14.44
CA ALA A 124 -3.64 21.73 15.09
C ALA A 124 -3.66 21.52 16.61
N GLU A 125 -3.95 20.30 17.06
CA GLU A 125 -3.95 19.99 18.49
C GLU A 125 -2.57 20.01 19.15
N LEU A 126 -1.52 19.59 18.44
CA LEU A 126 -0.15 19.74 18.94
C LEU A 126 0.22 21.22 19.11
N MET A 127 -0.22 22.08 18.20
CA MET A 127 -0.04 23.52 18.31
C MET A 127 -0.86 24.10 19.47
N GLY A 128 -2.09 23.62 19.68
CA GLY A 128 -2.90 23.97 20.86
C GLY A 128 -2.24 23.56 22.18
N LEU A 129 -1.67 22.35 22.25
CA LEU A 129 -0.88 21.91 23.41
C LEU A 129 0.32 22.82 23.67
N LEU A 130 1.09 23.16 22.62
CA LEU A 130 2.22 24.07 22.75
C LEU A 130 1.78 25.47 23.20
N ALA A 131 0.68 25.98 22.65
CA ALA A 131 0.09 27.25 23.04
C ALA A 131 -0.36 27.23 24.51
N ALA A 132 -1.01 26.16 24.97
CA ALA A 132 -1.47 26.01 26.35
C ALA A 132 -0.31 26.01 27.36
N VAL A 133 0.77 25.28 27.06
CA VAL A 133 1.96 25.24 27.92
C VAL A 133 2.65 26.60 27.99
N LEU A 134 2.69 27.33 26.87
CA LEU A 134 3.32 28.64 26.82
C LEU A 134 2.43 29.75 27.40
N SER A 135 1.10 29.66 27.32
CA SER A 135 0.19 30.68 27.82
C SER A 135 0.02 30.64 29.34
N ALA A 136 0.31 29.51 29.99
CA ALA A 136 0.18 29.39 31.44
C ALA A 136 1.33 30.11 32.20
N PRO A 137 1.07 30.70 33.38
CA PRO A 137 2.12 31.30 34.21
C PRO A 137 3.26 30.31 34.51
N PRO A 138 4.54 30.59 34.22
CA PRO A 138 5.64 29.61 34.22
C PRO A 138 5.80 28.76 35.48
N GLU A 139 5.52 29.33 36.65
CA GLU A 139 5.71 28.73 37.97
C GLU A 139 4.57 27.78 38.36
N GLN A 140 3.41 27.89 37.71
CA GLN A 140 2.22 27.12 38.08
C GLN A 140 2.23 25.73 37.45
N ASP A 141 1.89 24.72 38.24
CA ASP A 141 1.61 23.37 37.72
C ASP A 141 0.35 23.41 36.84
N ILE A 142 0.38 22.73 35.69
CA ILE A 142 -0.73 22.72 34.74
C ILE A 142 -1.14 21.31 34.33
N VAL A 143 -2.44 21.17 34.03
CA VAL A 143 -3.05 20.00 33.41
C VAL A 143 -3.71 20.43 32.11
N VAL A 144 -3.15 20.01 30.98
CA VAL A 144 -3.73 20.27 29.65
C VAL A 144 -4.60 19.10 29.24
N LYS A 145 -5.88 19.35 28.97
CA LYS A 145 -6.85 18.37 28.51
C LYS A 145 -7.04 18.47 27.01
N LEU A 146 -6.89 17.34 26.32
CA LEU A 146 -7.00 17.19 24.86
C LEU A 146 -7.93 16.01 24.54
N ASP A 147 -8.67 16.07 23.43
CA ASP A 147 -9.54 14.97 23.01
C ASP A 147 -8.89 14.01 22.00
N ASN A 148 -7.70 14.32 21.49
CA ASN A 148 -6.93 13.44 20.63
C ASN A 148 -5.95 12.55 21.37
N GLN A 149 -6.35 11.28 21.47
CA GLN A 149 -5.55 10.24 22.09
C GLN A 149 -4.15 10.11 21.47
N TYR A 150 -3.99 10.29 20.15
CA TYR A 150 -2.69 10.17 19.50
C TYR A 150 -1.72 11.24 19.99
N VAL A 151 -2.15 12.51 20.12
CA VAL A 151 -1.30 13.60 20.63
C VAL A 151 -0.87 13.34 22.08
N VAL A 152 -1.80 12.87 22.93
CA VAL A 152 -1.50 12.52 24.34
C VAL A 152 -0.50 11.37 24.46
N GLU A 153 -0.65 10.33 23.63
CA GLU A 153 0.29 9.21 23.56
C GLU A 153 1.68 9.66 23.05
N GLN A 154 1.72 10.55 22.05
CA GLN A 154 2.97 11.11 21.54
C GLN A 154 3.65 11.99 22.59
N TYR A 155 2.93 12.83 23.33
CA TYR A 155 3.47 13.63 24.43
C TYR A 155 4.12 12.73 25.48
N SER A 156 3.40 11.69 25.91
CA SER A 156 3.89 10.73 26.89
C SER A 156 5.20 10.07 26.46
N ARG A 157 5.35 9.78 25.16
CA ARG A 157 6.52 9.10 24.61
C ARG A 157 7.69 10.04 24.29
N LEU A 158 7.41 11.18 23.66
CA LEU A 158 8.40 12.07 23.08
C LEU A 158 8.83 13.20 24.01
N VAL A 159 8.00 13.54 25.00
CA VAL A 159 8.27 14.59 25.99
C VAL A 159 8.47 13.95 27.37
N LYS A 160 7.43 13.37 27.98
CA LYS A 160 7.49 12.85 29.36
C LYS A 160 8.51 11.72 29.53
N ASN A 161 8.47 10.70 28.67
CA ASN A 161 9.38 9.55 28.70
C ASN A 161 10.45 9.63 27.59
N ARG A 162 10.92 10.84 27.28
CA ARG A 162 11.82 11.09 26.13
C ARG A 162 13.10 10.25 26.19
N ARG A 163 13.68 10.11 27.38
CA ARG A 163 14.95 9.38 27.61
C ARG A 163 14.86 7.89 27.23
N ASP A 164 13.68 7.30 27.37
CA ASP A 164 13.43 5.90 26.99
C ASP A 164 13.20 5.73 25.48
N THR A 165 12.95 6.83 24.78
CA THR A 165 12.71 6.83 23.34
C THR A 165 14.02 6.98 22.56
N LEU A 166 14.36 5.94 21.78
CA LEU A 166 15.51 5.93 20.88
C LEU A 166 15.54 7.17 19.96
N PRO A 167 16.70 7.82 19.73
CA PRO A 167 16.82 9.02 18.87
C PRO A 167 16.17 8.85 17.49
N ARG A 168 16.37 7.70 16.85
CA ARG A 168 15.76 7.37 15.55
C ARG A 168 14.22 7.40 15.58
N LYS A 169 13.59 7.02 16.70
CA LYS A 169 12.12 7.09 16.84
C LYS A 169 11.64 8.53 17.01
N ARG A 170 12.42 9.38 17.70
CA ARG A 170 12.14 10.82 17.83
C ARG A 170 12.20 11.51 16.47
N PHE A 171 13.31 11.36 15.75
CA PHE A 171 13.50 11.98 14.43
C PHE A 171 12.49 11.52 13.38
N ARG A 172 12.02 10.28 13.45
CA ARG A 172 11.04 9.71 12.51
C ARG A 172 9.58 9.89 12.93
N SER A 173 9.33 10.63 14.01
CA SER A 173 7.96 10.95 14.39
C SER A 173 7.44 12.11 13.55
N THR A 174 6.16 12.08 13.20
CA THR A 174 5.48 13.23 12.62
C THR A 174 5.60 14.42 13.59
N TYR A 175 5.93 15.59 13.07
CA TYR A 175 6.15 16.84 13.80
C TYR A 175 7.35 16.79 14.77
N ALA A 176 8.38 15.99 14.47
CA ALA A 176 9.55 15.80 15.35
C ALA A 176 10.17 17.12 15.85
N GLY A 177 10.22 18.15 14.99
CA GLY A 177 10.71 19.48 15.37
C GLY A 177 9.85 20.15 16.45
N ILE A 178 8.53 20.18 16.25
CA ILE A 178 7.59 20.77 17.21
C ILE A 178 7.62 19.99 18.54
N TRP A 179 7.70 18.66 18.49
CA TRP A 179 7.87 17.83 19.70
C TRP A 179 9.20 18.08 20.42
N ALA A 180 10.27 18.39 19.71
CA ALA A 180 11.55 18.75 20.31
C ALA A 180 11.50 20.13 20.99
N VAL A 181 10.86 21.11 20.35
CA VAL A 181 10.60 22.43 20.95
C VAL A 181 9.72 22.31 22.19
N LEU A 182 8.60 21.58 22.10
CA LEU A 182 7.72 21.37 23.25
C LEU A 182 8.46 20.69 24.41
N CYS A 183 9.34 19.73 24.12
CA CYS A 183 10.16 19.12 25.16
C CYS A 183 11.08 20.13 25.83
N GLN A 184 11.76 20.98 25.07
CA GLN A 184 12.65 22.01 25.60
C GLN A 184 11.87 23.02 26.47
N VAL A 185 10.65 23.39 26.05
CA VAL A 185 9.76 24.29 26.80
C VAL A 185 9.29 23.64 28.11
N VAL A 186 8.90 22.37 28.08
CA VAL A 186 8.47 21.64 29.29
C VAL A 186 9.63 21.43 30.26
N GLU A 187 10.84 21.13 29.77
CA GLU A 187 12.04 20.94 30.61
C GLU A 187 12.56 22.24 31.22
N SER A 188 12.35 23.40 30.57
CA SER A 188 12.80 24.70 31.08
C SER A 188 11.78 25.40 31.99
N ARG A 189 10.52 24.92 31.99
CA ARG A 189 9.43 25.47 32.79
C ARG A 189 9.57 25.05 34.27
N PRO A 190 9.44 25.99 35.24
CA PRO A 190 9.48 25.64 36.67
C PRO A 190 8.30 24.79 37.13
N GLY A 191 7.08 25.10 36.69
CA GLY A 191 5.86 24.34 36.99
C GLY A 191 5.73 23.08 36.14
N GLY A 192 5.21 22.01 36.72
CA GLY A 192 4.98 20.73 36.07
C GLY A 192 3.89 20.77 35.00
N VAL A 193 4.02 19.91 33.98
CA VAL A 193 3.04 19.80 32.89
C VAL A 193 2.51 18.37 32.79
N GLU A 194 1.23 18.20 33.10
CA GLU A 194 0.49 16.97 32.85
C GLU A 194 -0.44 17.13 31.65
N VAL A 195 -0.55 16.09 30.83
CA VAL A 195 -1.44 16.07 29.67
C VAL A 195 -2.39 14.88 29.82
N VAL A 196 -3.69 15.17 29.80
CA VAL A 196 -4.74 14.19 30.06
C VAL A 196 -5.65 14.06 28.85
N TRP A 197 -5.88 12.82 28.42
CA TRP A 197 -6.87 12.54 27.41
C TRP A 197 -8.28 12.64 27.99
N ILE A 198 -9.14 13.39 27.30
CA ILE A 198 -10.57 13.45 27.58
C ILE A 198 -11.35 12.90 26.39
N LYS A 199 -12.56 12.40 26.66
CA LYS A 199 -13.41 11.88 25.60
C LYS A 199 -14.06 13.05 24.85
N GLY A 200 -13.80 13.15 23.54
CA GLY A 200 -14.48 14.11 22.67
C GLY A 200 -16.02 13.96 22.72
N HIS A 201 -16.73 15.05 22.42
CA HIS A 201 -18.20 15.12 22.38
C HIS A 201 -18.91 14.58 23.64
N SER A 202 -18.30 14.77 24.81
CA SER A 202 -18.85 14.32 26.11
C SER A 202 -19.45 15.45 26.94
N ASN A 203 -19.90 16.53 26.30
CA ASN A 203 -20.46 17.74 26.93
C ASN A 203 -19.55 18.36 28.01
N ILE A 204 -18.23 18.32 27.80
CA ILE A 204 -17.26 18.95 28.69
C ILE A 204 -17.15 20.41 28.28
N HIS A 205 -17.73 21.30 29.09
CA HIS A 205 -17.86 22.73 28.79
C HIS A 205 -16.56 23.39 28.30
N GLY A 206 -15.44 23.17 28.97
CA GLY A 206 -14.14 23.73 28.55
C GLY A 206 -13.63 23.23 27.20
N ASN A 207 -13.91 21.97 26.85
CA ASN A 207 -13.55 21.41 25.56
C ASN A 207 -14.41 21.98 24.44
N GLU A 208 -15.71 22.15 24.68
CA GLU A 208 -16.63 22.75 23.70
C GLU A 208 -16.25 24.20 23.38
N LEU A 209 -15.81 24.95 24.40
CA LEU A 209 -15.29 26.30 24.20
C LEU A 209 -13.98 26.29 23.40
N ALA A 210 -13.08 25.32 23.64
CA ALA A 210 -11.84 25.18 22.88
C ALA A 210 -12.09 24.80 21.41
N ASP A 211 -13.01 23.87 21.12
CA ASP A 211 -13.48 23.52 19.77
C ASP A 211 -14.04 24.75 19.05
N GLN A 212 -14.90 25.51 19.75
CA GLN A 212 -15.50 26.73 19.20
C GLN A 212 -14.44 27.78 18.88
N ALA A 213 -13.47 27.99 19.77
CA ALA A 213 -12.34 28.91 19.56
C ALA A 213 -11.48 28.46 18.35
N ALA A 214 -11.19 27.16 18.24
CA ALA A 214 -10.44 26.61 17.12
C ALA A 214 -11.18 26.82 15.78
N LYS A 215 -12.50 26.62 15.73
CA LYS A 215 -13.33 26.87 14.53
C LYS A 215 -13.37 28.34 14.14
N VAL A 216 -13.52 29.23 15.12
CA VAL A 216 -13.49 30.69 14.89
C VAL A 216 -12.12 31.10 14.33
N ALA A 217 -11.03 30.58 14.89
CA ALA A 217 -9.69 30.85 14.38
C ALA A 217 -9.47 30.24 12.98
N ALA A 218 -10.00 29.06 12.67
CA ALA A 218 -9.87 28.45 11.36
C ALA A 218 -10.54 29.28 10.25
N GLN A 219 -11.63 29.99 10.58
CA GLN A 219 -12.33 30.89 9.67
C GLN A 219 -11.74 32.31 9.64
N SER A 220 -10.79 32.62 10.53
CA SER A 220 -10.20 33.95 10.61
C SER A 220 -9.15 34.18 9.51
N GLY A 221 -8.92 35.44 9.16
CA GLY A 221 -7.80 35.86 8.30
C GLY A 221 -6.47 36.02 9.04
N SER A 222 -6.33 35.50 10.27
CA SER A 222 -5.12 35.67 11.10
C SER A 222 -3.89 35.05 10.45
N VAL A 223 -2.73 35.64 10.71
CA VAL A 223 -1.45 35.09 10.28
C VAL A 223 -1.17 33.78 11.04
N PRO A 224 -0.79 32.69 10.37
CA PRO A 224 -0.46 31.45 11.05
C PRO A 224 0.73 31.59 12.01
N TRP A 225 0.62 30.95 13.16
CA TRP A 225 1.71 30.84 14.12
C TRP A 225 2.80 29.95 13.55
N MET A 226 4.03 30.46 13.63
CA MET A 226 5.24 29.74 13.23
C MET A 226 6.05 29.36 14.46
N VAL A 227 6.56 28.12 14.47
CA VAL A 227 7.44 27.63 15.53
C VAL A 227 8.89 27.79 15.08
N ASP A 228 9.69 28.53 15.84
CA ASP A 228 11.13 28.60 15.67
C ASP A 228 11.76 27.29 16.16
N LEU A 229 11.99 26.38 15.21
CA LEU A 229 12.61 25.08 15.47
C LEU A 229 14.08 25.16 15.87
N THR A 230 14.71 26.35 15.83
CA THR A 230 16.10 26.53 16.29
C THR A 230 16.21 26.65 17.81
N GLN A 231 15.08 26.86 18.51
CA GLN A 231 15.02 26.93 19.98
C GLN A 231 15.13 25.57 20.68
N GLN A 232 15.58 24.52 19.99
CA GLN A 232 15.83 23.19 20.55
C GLN A 232 17.18 22.65 20.04
N THR A 233 17.77 21.73 20.79
CA THR A 233 19.13 21.22 20.51
C THR A 233 19.18 19.75 20.04
N ASP A 234 18.06 19.02 20.07
CA ASP A 234 18.02 17.58 19.78
C ASP A 234 18.05 17.27 18.27
N ILE A 235 17.46 18.15 17.45
CA ILE A 235 17.39 17.99 15.99
C ILE A 235 18.12 19.15 15.33
N THR A 236 19.30 18.87 14.78
CA THR A 236 20.18 19.89 14.19
C THR A 236 19.92 20.15 12.72
N THR A 237 19.10 19.35 12.05
CA THR A 237 18.87 19.48 10.61
C THR A 237 17.46 19.06 10.25
N PHE A 238 16.79 19.88 9.43
CA PHE A 238 15.47 19.62 8.88
C PHE A 238 15.56 19.44 7.38
N ALA A 239 14.78 18.48 6.86
CA ALA A 239 14.65 18.31 5.42
C ALA A 239 13.63 19.32 4.88
N HIS A 240 13.88 19.83 3.67
CA HIS A 240 12.98 20.73 2.97
C HIS A 240 12.46 20.09 1.68
N CYS A 241 11.21 20.39 1.33
CA CYS A 241 10.57 19.96 0.09
C CYS A 241 9.75 21.13 -0.47
N TYR A 242 10.00 21.52 -1.73
CA TYR A 242 9.35 22.67 -2.38
C TYR A 242 9.36 23.97 -1.56
N GLY A 243 10.47 24.24 -0.85
CA GLY A 243 10.62 25.42 0.01
C GLY A 243 10.02 25.28 1.42
N GLY A 244 9.17 24.29 1.67
CA GLY A 244 8.61 24.01 2.99
C GLY A 244 9.44 22.99 3.80
N ILE A 245 9.30 23.01 5.13
CA ILE A 245 9.91 22.00 6.02
C ILE A 245 9.11 20.70 5.90
N VAL A 246 9.81 19.56 5.88
CA VAL A 246 9.18 18.24 5.95
C VAL A 246 8.75 17.94 7.39
N GLU A 247 7.45 18.00 7.63
CA GLU A 247 6.86 17.82 8.96
C GLU A 247 6.43 16.38 9.27
N ILE A 248 6.49 15.47 8.29
CA ILE A 248 6.12 14.06 8.44
C ILE A 248 7.37 13.16 8.53
N ASP A 249 7.20 11.85 8.78
CA ASP A 249 8.33 10.90 8.76
C ASP A 249 9.05 10.96 7.40
N LEU A 250 10.25 11.53 7.39
CA LEU A 250 11.08 11.69 6.19
C LEU A 250 11.28 10.36 5.45
N ARG A 251 11.41 9.24 6.17
CA ARG A 251 11.57 7.93 5.52
C ARG A 251 10.29 7.50 4.83
N GLN A 252 9.13 7.79 5.42
CA GLN A 252 7.85 7.49 4.80
C GLN A 252 7.64 8.35 3.55
N LEU A 253 7.97 9.65 3.62
CA LEU A 253 7.95 10.55 2.47
C LEU A 253 8.85 10.02 1.33
N LEU A 254 10.10 9.67 1.62
CA LEU A 254 11.04 9.16 0.61
C LEU A 254 10.56 7.83 0.01
N LYS A 255 9.95 6.96 0.82
CA LYS A 255 9.34 5.71 0.32
C LYS A 255 8.15 5.99 -0.59
N GLN A 256 7.27 6.91 -0.22
CA GLN A 256 6.14 7.32 -1.05
C GLN A 256 6.63 7.93 -2.36
N GLN A 257 7.61 8.83 -2.31
CA GLN A 257 8.22 9.41 -3.52
C GLN A 257 8.81 8.33 -4.42
N SER A 258 9.58 7.38 -3.88
CA SER A 258 10.13 6.28 -4.68
C SER A 258 9.02 5.40 -5.27
N THR A 259 7.96 5.13 -4.52
CA THR A 259 6.81 4.33 -4.98
C THR A 259 6.08 5.02 -6.13
N ILE A 260 5.79 6.32 -6.00
CA ILE A 260 5.16 7.15 -7.04
C ILE A 260 6.03 7.18 -8.28
N ARG A 261 7.34 7.43 -8.14
CA ARG A 261 8.28 7.43 -9.27
C ARG A 261 8.33 6.08 -9.97
N HIS A 262 8.34 4.98 -9.23
CA HIS A 262 8.32 3.64 -9.82
C HIS A 262 7.02 3.36 -10.56
N HIS A 263 5.88 3.72 -9.97
CA HIS A 263 4.58 3.60 -10.61
C HIS A 263 4.53 4.42 -11.90
N GLN A 264 4.86 5.71 -11.88
CA GLN A 264 4.91 6.58 -13.07
C GLN A 264 5.86 6.06 -14.15
N ALA A 265 7.06 5.59 -13.76
CA ALA A 265 8.03 5.03 -14.70
C ALA A 265 7.58 3.68 -15.28
N TRP A 266 6.68 2.97 -14.60
CA TRP A 266 6.08 1.73 -15.09
C TRP A 266 4.88 2.01 -16.00
N THR A 267 3.93 2.82 -15.57
CA THR A 267 2.72 3.19 -16.33
C THR A 267 3.04 3.94 -17.62
N SER A 268 4.13 4.72 -17.64
CA SER A 268 4.57 5.45 -18.85
C SER A 268 5.16 4.55 -19.95
N GLN A 269 5.44 3.28 -19.67
CA GLN A 269 6.05 2.38 -20.65
C GLN A 269 5.09 2.08 -21.80
N ARG A 270 5.57 2.24 -23.05
CA ARG A 270 4.78 1.96 -24.27
C ARG A 270 4.12 0.57 -24.23
N ARG A 271 4.85 -0.44 -23.76
CA ARG A 271 4.33 -1.81 -23.65
C ARG A 271 3.18 -1.92 -22.63
N VAL A 272 3.26 -1.20 -21.50
CA VAL A 272 2.23 -1.22 -20.46
C VAL A 272 0.99 -0.52 -20.99
N LYS A 273 1.15 0.67 -21.59
CA LYS A 273 0.04 1.40 -22.24
C LYS A 273 -0.63 0.60 -23.36
N ARG A 274 0.11 -0.24 -24.09
CA ARG A 274 -0.45 -1.12 -25.12
C ARG A 274 -1.14 -2.35 -24.51
N ALA A 275 -0.59 -2.90 -23.43
CA ALA A 275 -1.06 -4.14 -22.82
C ALA A 275 -2.21 -3.95 -21.82
N ILE A 276 -2.34 -2.74 -21.26
CA ILE A 276 -3.32 -2.33 -20.26
C ILE A 276 -3.91 -1.01 -20.79
N PRO A 277 -5.08 -1.06 -21.46
CA PRO A 277 -5.67 0.10 -22.14
C PRO A 277 -5.98 1.27 -21.20
N ASP A 278 -6.55 0.96 -20.03
CA ASP A 278 -6.82 1.90 -18.95
C ASP A 278 -6.20 1.33 -17.67
N ILE A 279 -5.29 2.07 -17.05
CA ILE A 279 -4.57 1.62 -15.86
C ILE A 279 -5.28 1.97 -14.56
N ASP A 280 -6.13 2.99 -14.61
CA ASP A 280 -6.88 3.53 -13.48
C ASP A 280 -8.19 2.74 -13.30
N ASP A 281 -8.76 2.23 -14.39
CA ASP A 281 -9.91 1.32 -14.37
C ASP A 281 -9.53 -0.15 -14.09
N VAL A 282 -8.33 -0.45 -13.58
CA VAL A 282 -7.96 -1.80 -13.15
C VAL A 282 -8.24 -2.00 -11.66
N GLU A 283 -9.02 -3.02 -11.31
CA GLU A 283 -9.11 -3.50 -9.93
C GLU A 283 -7.82 -4.27 -9.58
N TRP A 284 -6.84 -3.52 -9.07
CA TRP A 284 -5.48 -4.01 -8.83
C TRP A 284 -5.44 -5.13 -7.79
N ASN A 285 -6.33 -5.16 -6.80
CA ASN A 285 -6.29 -6.21 -5.77
C ASN A 285 -6.57 -7.59 -6.39
N SER A 286 -7.62 -7.69 -7.20
CA SER A 286 -8.01 -8.93 -7.90
C SER A 286 -6.95 -9.30 -8.94
N THR A 287 -6.51 -8.32 -9.73
CA THR A 287 -5.50 -8.55 -10.78
C THR A 287 -4.16 -9.02 -10.19
N LEU A 288 -3.71 -8.43 -9.07
CA LEU A 288 -2.47 -8.84 -8.41
C LEU A 288 -2.61 -10.15 -7.62
N ALA A 289 -3.78 -10.44 -7.06
CA ALA A 289 -4.04 -11.73 -6.43
C ALA A 289 -3.83 -12.89 -7.43
N TYR A 290 -4.11 -12.68 -8.73
CA TYR A 290 -3.76 -13.63 -9.79
C TYR A 290 -2.27 -13.72 -10.05
N VAL A 291 -1.57 -12.59 -10.12
CA VAL A 291 -0.12 -12.58 -10.30
C VAL A 291 0.58 -13.42 -9.22
N HIS A 292 0.02 -13.48 -8.01
CA HIS A 292 0.53 -14.26 -6.88
C HIS A 292 -0.10 -15.66 -6.71
N ASP A 293 -0.88 -16.15 -7.69
CA ASP A 293 -1.54 -17.47 -7.68
C ASP A 293 -2.39 -17.72 -6.41
N ARG A 294 -2.98 -16.65 -5.86
CA ARG A 294 -3.72 -16.66 -4.58
C ARG A 294 -2.93 -17.21 -3.38
N HIS A 295 -1.64 -17.44 -3.54
CA HIS A 295 -0.73 -17.73 -2.45
C HIS A 295 -0.39 -16.41 -1.79
N ALA A 296 -0.84 -16.22 -0.55
CA ALA A 296 -0.33 -15.11 0.22
C ALA A 296 1.20 -15.24 0.31
N VAL A 297 1.89 -14.13 0.06
CA VAL A 297 3.35 -14.10 0.01
C VAL A 297 3.85 -14.17 1.45
N PHE A 298 3.96 -15.40 1.98
CA PHE A 298 4.20 -15.65 3.39
C PHE A 298 5.69 -15.66 3.76
N THR A 299 6.58 -15.70 2.77
CA THR A 299 8.04 -15.77 2.94
C THR A 299 8.73 -15.05 1.77
N PHE A 300 10.00 -14.68 1.96
CA PHE A 300 10.88 -14.17 0.90
C PHE A 300 11.40 -15.29 -0.03
N TYR A 301 10.89 -16.52 0.10
CA TYR A 301 11.38 -17.70 -0.61
C TYR A 301 10.27 -18.29 -1.49
N SER A 302 10.45 -18.25 -2.80
CA SER A 302 9.60 -18.95 -3.78
C SER A 302 10.29 -20.22 -4.25
N ASN A 303 9.55 -21.30 -4.44
CA ASN A 303 10.08 -22.45 -5.18
C ASN A 303 10.09 -22.17 -6.69
N SER A 304 10.78 -23.02 -7.46
CA SER A 304 10.89 -22.84 -8.92
C SER A 304 9.53 -22.80 -9.62
N LYS A 305 8.58 -23.65 -9.22
CA LYS A 305 7.24 -23.69 -9.85
C LYS A 305 6.48 -22.38 -9.65
N ASP A 306 6.42 -21.88 -8.41
CA ASP A 306 5.79 -20.61 -8.06
C ASP A 306 6.45 -19.44 -8.80
N SER A 307 7.80 -19.40 -8.82
CA SER A 307 8.54 -18.37 -9.57
C SER A 307 8.22 -18.37 -11.07
N HIS A 308 8.12 -19.55 -11.69
CA HIS A 308 7.75 -19.69 -13.10
C HIS A 308 6.31 -19.24 -13.36
N GLN A 309 5.35 -19.62 -12.50
CA GLN A 309 3.95 -19.21 -12.61
C GLN A 309 3.79 -17.68 -12.49
N ARG A 310 4.37 -17.07 -11.45
CA ARG A 310 4.33 -15.61 -11.26
C ARG A 310 4.98 -14.88 -12.43
N THR A 311 6.14 -15.37 -12.90
CA THR A 311 6.81 -14.82 -14.08
C THR A 311 5.92 -14.91 -15.32
N HIS A 312 5.19 -16.02 -15.49
CA HIS A 312 4.25 -16.18 -16.59
C HIS A 312 3.09 -15.17 -16.50
N HIS A 313 2.49 -14.99 -15.31
CA HIS A 313 1.41 -14.01 -15.11
C HIS A 313 1.88 -12.58 -15.36
N ILE A 314 3.06 -12.20 -14.86
CA ILE A 314 3.66 -10.89 -15.12
C ILE A 314 3.89 -10.69 -16.63
N LYS A 315 4.44 -11.69 -17.32
CA LYS A 315 4.64 -11.61 -18.78
C LYS A 315 3.32 -11.43 -19.51
N LYS A 316 2.28 -12.16 -19.12
CA LYS A 316 0.94 -12.06 -19.71
C LYS A 316 0.29 -10.69 -19.50
N LEU A 317 0.36 -10.14 -18.29
CA LEU A 317 -0.14 -8.81 -17.95
C LEU A 317 0.50 -7.72 -18.82
N HIS A 318 1.78 -7.88 -19.18
CA HIS A 318 2.54 -6.87 -19.92
C HIS A 318 2.67 -7.14 -21.44
N GLY A 319 2.00 -8.17 -21.96
CA GLY A 319 2.13 -8.56 -23.38
C GLY A 319 3.53 -9.06 -23.73
N MET A 320 4.24 -9.69 -22.80
CA MET A 320 5.62 -10.19 -22.98
C MET A 320 5.67 -11.71 -23.19
N LEU A 321 4.58 -12.32 -23.66
CA LEU A 321 4.58 -13.75 -23.96
C LEU A 321 5.47 -14.06 -25.17
N PRO A 322 6.09 -15.26 -25.22
CA PRO A 322 6.94 -15.67 -26.33
C PRO A 322 6.11 -16.05 -27.57
N THR A 323 5.58 -15.04 -28.24
CA THR A 323 4.82 -15.12 -29.50
C THR A 323 5.74 -15.19 -30.71
N LEU A 324 5.30 -15.77 -31.82
CA LEU A 324 6.14 -15.97 -33.00
C LEU A 324 6.62 -14.65 -33.62
N ASN A 325 5.83 -13.57 -33.55
CA ASN A 325 6.33 -12.24 -33.94
C ASN A 325 7.53 -11.79 -33.07
N SER A 326 7.47 -12.04 -31.76
CA SER A 326 8.54 -11.72 -30.81
C SER A 326 9.76 -12.61 -31.04
N MET A 327 9.54 -13.89 -31.36
CA MET A 327 10.62 -14.84 -31.65
C MET A 327 11.32 -14.50 -32.98
N GLN A 328 10.55 -14.16 -34.03
CA GLN A 328 11.06 -13.67 -35.30
C GLN A 328 11.83 -12.36 -35.15
N ALA A 329 11.30 -11.39 -34.41
CA ALA A 329 12.01 -10.13 -34.16
C ALA A 329 13.37 -10.34 -33.45
N ARG A 330 13.46 -11.35 -32.57
CA ARG A 330 14.70 -11.72 -31.85
C ARG A 330 15.70 -12.48 -32.71
N LYS A 331 15.24 -13.47 -33.47
CA LYS A 331 16.07 -14.36 -34.30
C LYS A 331 15.40 -14.62 -35.65
N PRO A 332 15.44 -13.66 -36.60
CA PRO A 332 14.80 -13.81 -37.90
C PRO A 332 15.26 -15.05 -38.68
N ASN A 333 16.56 -15.37 -38.60
CA ASN A 333 17.12 -16.55 -39.28
C ASN A 333 16.59 -17.87 -38.71
N LEU A 334 16.19 -17.90 -37.44
CA LEU A 334 15.66 -19.11 -36.79
C LEU A 334 14.14 -19.23 -36.96
N TYR A 335 13.44 -18.09 -37.03
CA TYR A 335 11.99 -18.02 -37.21
C TYR A 335 11.66 -17.26 -38.50
N PRO A 336 11.66 -17.95 -39.66
CA PRO A 336 11.45 -17.31 -40.97
C PRO A 336 10.03 -16.75 -41.14
N THR A 337 9.08 -17.17 -40.32
CA THR A 337 7.68 -16.76 -40.35
C THR A 337 7.15 -16.53 -38.95
N CYS A 338 6.24 -15.56 -38.81
CA CYS A 338 5.50 -15.27 -37.58
C CYS A 338 4.02 -15.65 -37.66
N VAL A 339 3.59 -16.39 -38.69
CA VAL A 339 2.20 -16.88 -38.81
C VAL A 339 1.90 -17.85 -37.66
N CYS A 340 0.71 -17.76 -37.08
CA CYS A 340 0.27 -18.60 -35.98
C CYS A 340 0.24 -20.08 -36.37
N ARG A 341 0.76 -20.97 -35.52
CA ARG A 341 0.77 -22.43 -35.76
C ARG A 341 -0.53 -23.14 -35.38
N ARG A 342 -1.55 -22.40 -34.97
CA ARG A 342 -2.89 -22.95 -34.68
C ARG A 342 -3.88 -22.67 -35.79
N CYS A 343 -3.97 -21.41 -36.22
CA CYS A 343 -4.89 -21.03 -37.30
C CYS A 343 -4.22 -21.02 -38.67
N GLU A 344 -2.91 -20.75 -38.73
CA GLU A 344 -2.19 -20.59 -39.99
C GLU A 344 -2.70 -19.44 -40.89
N LEU A 345 -3.56 -18.56 -40.37
CA LEU A 345 -4.19 -17.47 -41.10
C LEU A 345 -3.47 -16.13 -40.88
N GLU A 346 -3.17 -15.80 -39.63
CA GLU A 346 -2.70 -14.47 -39.23
C GLU A 346 -1.32 -14.53 -38.56
N LYS A 347 -0.67 -13.36 -38.48
CA LYS A 347 0.56 -13.19 -37.70
C LYS A 347 0.24 -13.34 -36.21
N GLU A 348 1.04 -14.12 -35.51
CA GLU A 348 0.86 -14.35 -34.08
C GLU A 348 1.61 -13.29 -33.26
N ASP A 349 0.85 -12.35 -32.71
CA ASP A 349 1.26 -11.43 -31.67
C ASP A 349 0.57 -11.74 -30.32
N ASN A 350 0.77 -10.89 -29.31
CA ASN A 350 0.20 -11.14 -27.98
C ASN A 350 -1.33 -11.03 -27.95
N ASP A 351 -1.94 -10.27 -28.85
CA ASP A 351 -3.40 -10.14 -28.92
C ASP A 351 -3.99 -11.33 -29.68
N HIS A 352 -3.36 -11.74 -30.79
CA HIS A 352 -3.78 -12.88 -31.59
C HIS A 352 -3.80 -14.18 -30.78
N VAL A 353 -2.89 -14.39 -29.81
CA VAL A 353 -2.91 -15.59 -28.94
C VAL A 353 -4.29 -15.83 -28.31
N TRP A 354 -4.97 -14.76 -27.89
CA TRP A 354 -6.25 -14.83 -27.20
C TRP A 354 -7.45 -14.65 -28.14
N LYS A 355 -7.22 -14.09 -29.32
CA LYS A 355 -8.24 -13.86 -30.36
C LYS A 355 -8.17 -14.85 -31.53
N CYS A 356 -7.31 -15.86 -31.43
CA CYS A 356 -7.04 -16.83 -32.48
C CYS A 356 -8.35 -17.51 -32.93
N PRO A 357 -8.67 -17.54 -34.25
CA PRO A 357 -9.90 -18.18 -34.74
C PRO A 357 -10.02 -19.65 -34.31
N SER A 358 -8.91 -20.40 -34.31
CA SER A 358 -8.85 -21.80 -33.83
C SER A 358 -9.02 -21.96 -32.31
N ALA A 359 -9.25 -20.87 -31.57
CA ALA A 359 -9.56 -20.86 -30.14
C ALA A 359 -10.95 -20.28 -29.84
N ALA A 360 -11.70 -19.79 -30.85
CA ALA A 360 -12.94 -19.05 -30.64
C ALA A 360 -14.03 -19.91 -29.96
N GLU A 361 -14.17 -21.17 -30.38
CA GLU A 361 -15.09 -22.13 -29.76
C GLU A 361 -14.70 -22.40 -28.30
N THR A 362 -13.43 -22.68 -28.05
CA THR A 362 -12.89 -22.87 -26.69
C THR A 362 -13.14 -21.65 -25.80
N THR A 363 -12.94 -20.42 -26.30
CA THR A 363 -13.24 -19.19 -25.55
C THR A 363 -14.72 -19.09 -25.19
N THR A 364 -15.60 -19.51 -26.10
CA THR A 364 -17.06 -19.55 -25.88
C THR A 364 -17.44 -20.57 -24.82
N GLU A 365 -16.83 -21.76 -24.84
CA GLU A 365 -17.02 -22.80 -23.83
C GLU A 365 -16.56 -22.34 -22.45
N ILE A 366 -15.33 -21.83 -22.35
CA ILE A 366 -14.75 -21.29 -21.10
C ILE A 366 -15.67 -20.22 -20.50
N TRP A 367 -16.16 -19.30 -21.33
CA TRP A 367 -17.06 -18.24 -20.88
C TRP A 367 -18.38 -18.81 -20.37
N LYS A 368 -19.03 -19.70 -21.12
CA LYS A 368 -20.30 -20.32 -20.72
C LYS A 368 -20.17 -21.09 -19.40
N GLU A 369 -19.10 -21.84 -19.22
CA GLU A 369 -18.82 -22.54 -17.96
C GLU A 369 -18.60 -21.57 -16.80
N ALA A 370 -17.86 -20.48 -17.02
CA ALA A 370 -17.65 -19.44 -16.01
C ALA A 370 -18.97 -18.78 -15.60
N MET A 371 -19.84 -18.47 -16.57
CA MET A 371 -21.18 -17.92 -16.31
C MET A 371 -22.04 -18.88 -15.49
N GLY A 372 -22.00 -20.18 -15.80
CA GLY A 372 -22.72 -21.22 -15.04
C GLY A 372 -22.30 -21.31 -13.57
N LYS A 373 -21.11 -20.82 -13.21
CA LYS A 373 -20.57 -20.85 -11.84
C LYS A 373 -20.89 -19.58 -11.04
N ILE A 374 -21.39 -18.51 -11.66
CA ILE A 374 -21.65 -17.23 -10.97
C ILE A 374 -22.59 -17.41 -9.78
N ASN A 375 -23.66 -18.19 -9.93
CA ASN A 375 -24.62 -18.42 -8.85
C ASN A 375 -23.99 -19.14 -7.66
N GLU A 376 -23.15 -20.15 -7.92
CA GLU A 376 -22.42 -20.86 -6.87
C GLU A 376 -21.50 -19.91 -6.10
N TRP A 377 -20.73 -19.09 -6.84
CA TRP A 377 -19.81 -18.13 -6.25
C TRP A 377 -20.52 -17.01 -5.49
N GLY A 378 -21.65 -16.53 -6.01
CA GLY A 378 -22.47 -15.50 -5.37
C GLY A 378 -23.08 -15.97 -4.05
N VAL A 379 -23.59 -17.20 -3.99
CA VAL A 379 -24.06 -17.81 -2.75
C VAL A 379 -22.92 -17.97 -1.75
N GLN A 380 -21.75 -18.48 -2.19
CA GLN A 380 -20.57 -18.63 -1.33
C GLN A 380 -20.07 -17.28 -0.76
N ALA A 381 -20.01 -16.25 -1.61
CA ALA A 381 -19.57 -14.91 -1.22
C ALA A 381 -20.56 -14.29 -0.24
N THR A 382 -21.87 -14.39 -0.51
CA THR A 382 -22.91 -13.84 0.37
C THR A 382 -22.91 -14.52 1.75
N ASN A 383 -22.73 -15.85 1.78
CA ASN A 383 -22.62 -16.60 3.03
C ASN A 383 -21.38 -16.20 3.83
N SER A 384 -20.24 -15.99 3.16
CA SER A 384 -19.00 -15.52 3.80
C SER A 384 -19.21 -14.14 4.41
N TYR A 385 -19.80 -13.23 3.63
CA TYR A 385 -20.08 -11.85 4.03
C TYR A 385 -20.99 -11.77 5.25
N ASN A 386 -22.11 -12.50 5.23
CA ASN A 386 -23.01 -12.59 6.38
C ASN A 386 -22.30 -13.19 7.61
N ALA A 387 -21.43 -14.18 7.40
CA ALA A 387 -20.69 -14.81 8.49
C ALA A 387 -19.63 -13.89 9.08
N ALA A 388 -18.94 -13.06 8.30
CA ALA A 388 -18.02 -12.04 8.83
C ALA A 388 -18.76 -11.01 9.67
N ARG A 389 -19.83 -10.40 9.15
CA ARG A 389 -20.64 -9.42 9.89
C ARG A 389 -21.21 -9.99 11.19
N LYS A 390 -21.65 -11.25 11.18
CA LYS A 390 -22.10 -11.95 12.40
C LYS A 390 -20.96 -12.09 13.44
N ARG A 391 -19.73 -12.38 13.01
CA ARG A 391 -18.57 -12.47 13.90
C ARG A 391 -18.17 -11.11 14.46
N GLU A 392 -18.24 -10.05 13.66
CA GLU A 392 -17.93 -8.69 14.10
C GLU A 392 -18.94 -8.17 15.11
N TYR A 393 -20.23 -8.36 14.83
CA TYR A 393 -21.29 -8.10 15.80
C TYR A 393 -21.02 -8.80 17.13
N LYS A 394 -20.68 -10.10 17.10
CA LYS A 394 -20.34 -10.85 18.31
C LYS A 394 -19.13 -10.24 19.04
N ARG A 395 -18.05 -9.90 18.33
CA ARG A 395 -16.86 -9.26 18.91
C ARG A 395 -17.17 -7.90 19.54
N ALA A 396 -18.07 -7.12 18.95
CA ALA A 396 -18.48 -5.82 19.48
C ALA A 396 -19.29 -5.97 20.77
N VAL A 397 -20.25 -6.92 20.78
CA VAL A 397 -21.04 -7.28 21.97
C VAL A 397 -20.14 -7.80 23.09
N ASP A 398 -19.19 -8.71 22.77
CA ASP A 398 -18.22 -9.25 23.73
C ASP A 398 -17.32 -8.14 24.34
N ARG A 399 -17.14 -7.01 23.63
CA ARG A 399 -16.41 -5.82 24.10
C ARG A 399 -17.30 -4.78 24.80
N GLY A 400 -18.55 -5.13 25.12
CA GLY A 400 -19.50 -4.25 25.80
C GLY A 400 -20.04 -3.11 24.93
N ARG A 401 -19.85 -3.15 23.60
CA ARG A 401 -20.39 -2.14 22.69
C ARG A 401 -21.83 -2.48 22.32
N GLN A 402 -22.72 -1.50 22.41
CA GLN A 402 -24.07 -1.62 21.85
C GLN A 402 -24.02 -1.32 20.35
N VAL A 403 -24.11 -2.38 19.54
CA VAL A 403 -24.19 -2.28 18.08
C VAL A 403 -25.46 -2.95 17.56
N PRO A 404 -26.09 -2.43 16.49
CA PRO A 404 -27.25 -3.08 15.88
C PRO A 404 -26.91 -4.49 15.37
N ARG A 405 -27.86 -5.43 15.49
CA ARG A 405 -27.69 -6.78 14.94
C ARG A 405 -27.74 -6.70 13.41
N PRO A 406 -26.74 -7.26 12.69
CA PRO A 406 -26.74 -7.22 11.24
C PRO A 406 -27.87 -8.09 10.67
N VAL A 407 -28.60 -7.53 9.70
CA VAL A 407 -29.61 -8.26 8.92
C VAL A 407 -28.89 -9.03 7.81
N PRO A 408 -29.08 -10.37 7.70
CA PRO A 408 -28.50 -11.15 6.62
C PRO A 408 -29.04 -10.71 5.26
N ILE A 409 -28.17 -10.64 4.27
CA ILE A 409 -28.56 -10.44 2.88
C ILE A 409 -28.55 -11.78 2.13
N HIS A 410 -29.32 -11.88 1.05
CA HIS A 410 -29.44 -13.10 0.26
C HIS A 410 -28.93 -12.88 -1.15
N TRP A 411 -28.31 -13.92 -1.73
CA TRP A 411 -27.91 -13.91 -3.13
C TRP A 411 -29.16 -14.06 -4.00
N TRP A 412 -29.33 -13.13 -4.93
CA TRP A 412 -30.38 -13.17 -5.94
C TRP A 412 -29.73 -13.56 -7.27
N PRO A 413 -30.05 -14.72 -7.83
CA PRO A 413 -29.52 -15.13 -9.12
C PRO A 413 -29.80 -14.07 -10.19
N PRO A 414 -28.77 -13.52 -10.86
CA PRO A 414 -28.97 -12.63 -11.99
C PRO A 414 -29.71 -13.36 -13.13
N SER A 415 -30.59 -12.64 -13.84
CA SER A 415 -31.17 -13.11 -15.10
C SER A 415 -30.15 -13.09 -16.25
N ASP A 416 -30.46 -13.71 -17.38
CA ASP A 416 -29.61 -13.60 -18.58
C ASP A 416 -29.47 -12.14 -19.05
N ALA A 417 -30.52 -11.33 -18.91
CA ALA A 417 -30.47 -9.91 -19.22
C ALA A 417 -29.59 -9.13 -18.24
N ASP A 418 -29.55 -9.52 -16.97
CA ASP A 418 -28.64 -9.00 -15.96
C ASP A 418 -27.19 -9.30 -16.33
N HIS A 419 -26.91 -10.54 -16.72
CA HIS A 419 -25.59 -10.95 -17.18
C HIS A 419 -25.10 -10.08 -18.34
N VAL A 420 -25.92 -9.89 -19.38
CA VAL A 420 -25.57 -9.03 -20.53
C VAL A 420 -25.27 -7.59 -20.14
N ARG A 421 -25.99 -7.04 -19.15
CA ARG A 421 -25.68 -5.71 -18.60
C ARG A 421 -24.40 -5.70 -17.75
N GLY A 422 -24.09 -6.78 -17.06
CA GLY A 422 -22.90 -6.90 -16.22
C GLY A 422 -21.58 -6.93 -16.99
N PHE A 423 -21.59 -6.99 -18.31
CA PHE A 423 -20.38 -6.93 -19.11
C PHE A 423 -20.52 -5.98 -20.31
N SER A 424 -21.36 -4.94 -20.19
CA SER A 424 -21.49 -3.93 -21.24
C SER A 424 -20.19 -3.21 -21.53
N SER A 425 -19.35 -3.04 -20.50
CA SER A 425 -18.00 -2.49 -20.62
C SER A 425 -16.99 -3.39 -21.38
N ILE A 426 -17.35 -4.65 -21.66
CA ILE A 426 -16.44 -5.66 -22.21
C ILE A 426 -16.76 -5.98 -23.68
N GLY A 427 -15.88 -5.52 -24.56
CA GLY A 427 -15.85 -5.82 -25.98
C GLY A 427 -15.85 -7.32 -26.28
N GLY A 428 -16.79 -7.74 -27.14
CA GLY A 428 -16.93 -9.13 -27.57
C GLY A 428 -17.64 -10.05 -26.57
N ALA A 429 -17.88 -9.64 -25.32
CA ALA A 429 -18.49 -10.49 -24.30
C ALA A 429 -19.90 -10.96 -24.70
N ARG A 430 -20.70 -10.10 -25.33
CA ARG A 430 -22.03 -10.47 -25.85
C ARG A 430 -21.97 -11.54 -26.94
N ALA A 431 -20.99 -11.45 -27.83
CA ALA A 431 -20.80 -12.45 -28.89
C ALA A 431 -20.41 -13.80 -28.31
N VAL A 432 -19.47 -13.82 -27.37
CA VAL A 432 -19.04 -15.03 -26.66
C VAL A 432 -20.16 -15.61 -25.78
N HIS A 433 -21.02 -14.77 -25.21
CA HIS A 433 -22.13 -15.20 -24.36
C HIS A 433 -23.32 -15.77 -25.16
N SER A 434 -23.76 -15.06 -26.20
CA SER A 434 -25.05 -15.30 -26.88
C SER A 434 -24.94 -15.71 -28.35
N GLY A 435 -23.72 -15.77 -28.91
CA GLY A 435 -23.49 -16.06 -30.34
C GLY A 435 -23.97 -14.97 -31.30
N SER A 436 -24.57 -13.90 -30.78
CA SER A 436 -25.05 -12.76 -31.59
C SER A 436 -23.92 -11.73 -31.76
N PRO A 437 -23.62 -11.29 -32.99
CA PRO A 437 -22.65 -10.21 -33.20
C PRO A 437 -23.10 -8.94 -32.46
N ALA A 438 -22.12 -8.19 -31.94
CA ALA A 438 -22.40 -6.95 -31.22
C ALA A 438 -23.14 -5.97 -32.12
N LEU A 439 -24.19 -5.31 -31.61
CA LEU A 439 -24.59 -4.01 -32.14
C LEU A 439 -23.61 -2.99 -31.56
N ASP A 440 -22.85 -2.35 -32.44
CA ASP A 440 -21.95 -1.24 -32.12
C ASP A 440 -22.66 -0.23 -31.22
N ARG A 441 -22.30 -0.20 -29.94
CA ARG A 441 -22.46 1.01 -29.14
C ARG A 441 -21.14 1.75 -28.95
N ASP A 442 -20.01 1.06 -29.09
CA ASP A 442 -18.69 1.68 -29.13
C ASP A 442 -17.82 0.93 -30.15
N GLU A 443 -17.44 1.60 -31.25
CA GLU A 443 -16.52 1.05 -32.27
C GLU A 443 -15.15 0.66 -31.66
N LYS A 444 -14.87 1.05 -30.40
CA LYS A 444 -13.70 0.66 -29.59
C LYS A 444 -14.07 0.50 -28.11
N PRO A 445 -14.47 -0.70 -27.66
CA PRO A 445 -14.68 -0.95 -26.24
C PRO A 445 -13.36 -0.83 -25.47
N MET A 446 -13.42 -0.23 -24.26
CA MET A 446 -12.27 0.02 -23.40
C MET A 446 -11.57 -1.29 -22.99
N TRP A 447 -12.35 -2.32 -22.66
CA TRP A 447 -11.88 -3.65 -22.31
C TRP A 447 -12.39 -4.69 -23.29
N ASN A 448 -11.69 -5.81 -23.44
CA ASN A 448 -12.11 -6.92 -24.28
C ASN A 448 -12.07 -8.24 -23.50
N VAL A 449 -12.79 -9.26 -23.98
CA VAL A 449 -12.72 -10.63 -23.42
C VAL A 449 -11.27 -11.11 -23.28
N SER A 450 -10.40 -10.79 -24.25
CA SER A 450 -8.97 -11.15 -24.20
C SER A 450 -8.24 -10.59 -22.98
N ASP A 451 -8.65 -9.43 -22.46
CA ASP A 451 -8.01 -8.83 -21.28
C ASP A 451 -8.38 -9.59 -20.00
N LEU A 452 -9.61 -10.08 -19.91
CA LEU A 452 -10.06 -10.95 -18.82
C LEU A 452 -9.37 -12.32 -18.88
N LEU A 453 -9.24 -12.93 -20.07
CA LEU A 453 -8.47 -14.17 -20.25
C LEU A 453 -6.99 -14.02 -19.83
N ARG A 454 -6.46 -12.79 -19.93
CA ARG A 454 -5.10 -12.46 -19.47
C ARG A 454 -5.01 -12.26 -17.95
N GLY A 455 -6.14 -12.23 -17.24
CA GLY A 455 -6.23 -12.06 -15.79
C GLY A 455 -6.38 -10.59 -15.34
N ILE A 456 -6.70 -9.67 -16.25
CA ILE A 456 -6.97 -8.27 -15.90
C ILE A 456 -8.43 -8.14 -15.46
N THR A 457 -8.66 -7.50 -14.33
CA THR A 457 -10.00 -7.28 -13.77
C THR A 457 -10.39 -5.80 -13.86
N PRO A 458 -11.37 -5.42 -14.70
CA PRO A 458 -11.84 -4.04 -14.80
C PRO A 458 -12.66 -3.57 -13.59
N LEU A 459 -12.43 -2.34 -13.12
CA LEU A 459 -13.18 -1.69 -12.05
C LEU A 459 -14.58 -1.27 -12.53
N SER A 460 -14.71 -0.83 -13.78
CA SER A 460 -15.99 -0.61 -14.45
C SER A 460 -16.89 -1.85 -14.40
N MET A 461 -16.35 -3.03 -14.71
CA MET A 461 -17.08 -4.30 -14.62
C MET A 461 -17.47 -4.65 -13.16
N LEU A 462 -16.61 -4.35 -12.18
CA LEU A 462 -16.97 -4.50 -10.75
C LEU A 462 -18.17 -3.62 -10.39
N THR A 463 -18.18 -2.38 -10.86
CA THR A 463 -19.28 -1.44 -10.62
C THR A 463 -20.56 -1.93 -11.28
N GLU A 464 -20.49 -2.41 -12.53
CA GLU A 464 -21.61 -3.04 -13.24
C GLU A 464 -22.14 -4.26 -12.45
N TRP A 465 -21.27 -5.14 -11.97
CA TRP A 465 -21.66 -6.36 -11.24
C TRP A 465 -22.30 -6.04 -9.90
N SER A 466 -21.76 -5.07 -9.16
CA SER A 466 -22.34 -4.61 -7.90
C SER A 466 -23.78 -4.13 -8.09
N ALA A 467 -24.01 -3.31 -9.13
CA ALA A 467 -25.33 -2.79 -9.48
C ALA A 467 -26.29 -3.89 -9.96
N VAL A 468 -25.81 -4.76 -10.86
CA VAL A 468 -26.61 -5.83 -11.47
C VAL A 468 -27.02 -6.88 -10.44
N PHE A 469 -26.09 -7.33 -9.59
CA PHE A 469 -26.37 -8.33 -8.57
C PHE A 469 -27.10 -7.76 -7.36
N ARG A 470 -27.18 -6.43 -7.23
CA ARG A 470 -27.79 -5.72 -6.11
C ARG A 470 -27.18 -6.16 -4.77
N THR A 471 -25.85 -6.30 -4.78
CA THR A 471 -25.07 -6.74 -3.62
C THR A 471 -24.05 -5.68 -3.24
N PRO A 472 -23.58 -5.66 -1.97
CA PRO A 472 -22.39 -4.91 -1.59
C PRO A 472 -21.19 -5.17 -2.53
N MET A 473 -20.37 -4.14 -2.73
CA MET A 473 -19.22 -4.20 -3.64
C MET A 473 -18.20 -5.29 -3.26
N SER A 474 -18.12 -5.68 -1.98
CA SER A 474 -17.27 -6.80 -1.51
C SER A 474 -17.70 -8.15 -2.05
N ILE A 475 -19.01 -8.40 -2.13
CA ILE A 475 -19.56 -9.64 -2.70
C ILE A 475 -19.32 -9.63 -4.21
N ALA A 476 -19.68 -8.54 -4.90
CA ALA A 476 -19.46 -8.41 -6.34
C ALA A 476 -17.98 -8.59 -6.71
N LYS A 477 -17.06 -8.01 -5.92
CA LYS A 477 -15.62 -8.17 -6.06
C LYS A 477 -15.19 -9.61 -5.91
N THR A 478 -15.69 -10.32 -4.91
CA THR A 478 -15.36 -11.74 -4.70
C THR A 478 -15.82 -12.61 -5.86
N VAL A 479 -17.02 -12.36 -6.39
CA VAL A 479 -17.59 -13.10 -7.53
C VAL A 479 -16.83 -12.76 -8.81
N LEU A 480 -16.57 -11.48 -9.08
CA LEU A 480 -15.79 -11.01 -10.23
C LEU A 480 -14.38 -11.55 -10.20
N HIS A 481 -13.74 -11.49 -9.03
CA HIS A 481 -12.45 -12.13 -8.81
C HIS A 481 -12.55 -13.58 -9.26
N LYS A 482 -13.38 -14.42 -8.63
CA LYS A 482 -13.51 -15.85 -8.98
C LYS A 482 -13.77 -16.09 -10.48
N PHE A 483 -14.60 -15.27 -11.11
CA PHE A 483 -14.88 -15.33 -12.54
C PHE A 483 -13.64 -15.10 -13.40
N VAL A 484 -12.94 -13.98 -13.24
CA VAL A 484 -11.72 -13.67 -14.01
C VAL A 484 -10.63 -14.72 -13.76
N GLY A 485 -10.54 -15.25 -12.53
CA GLY A 485 -9.58 -16.31 -12.22
C GLY A 485 -9.88 -17.64 -12.87
N TYR A 486 -11.17 -17.97 -13.03
CA TYR A 486 -11.55 -19.15 -13.80
C TYR A 486 -11.21 -18.97 -15.27
N LEU A 487 -11.55 -17.82 -15.84
CA LEU A 487 -11.22 -17.48 -17.23
C LEU A 487 -9.71 -17.58 -17.49
N GLU A 488 -8.90 -16.96 -16.62
CA GLU A 488 -7.44 -16.97 -16.74
C GLU A 488 -6.86 -18.39 -16.65
N ALA A 489 -7.30 -19.18 -15.66
CA ALA A 489 -6.79 -20.54 -15.47
C ALA A 489 -7.15 -21.44 -16.66
N GLN A 490 -8.41 -21.37 -17.13
CA GLN A 490 -8.85 -22.16 -18.29
C GLN A 490 -8.19 -21.68 -19.59
N ALA A 491 -8.01 -20.38 -19.79
CA ALA A 491 -7.30 -19.86 -20.96
C ALA A 491 -5.83 -20.30 -20.97
N SER A 492 -5.17 -20.33 -19.81
CA SER A 492 -3.81 -20.85 -19.66
C SER A 492 -3.72 -22.34 -20.04
N GLU A 493 -4.70 -23.14 -19.66
CA GLU A 493 -4.73 -24.59 -19.93
C GLU A 493 -5.20 -24.96 -21.34
N LEU A 494 -6.26 -24.33 -21.84
CA LEU A 494 -6.96 -24.75 -23.07
C LEU A 494 -6.59 -23.89 -24.30
N ILE A 495 -6.00 -22.71 -24.10
CA ILE A 495 -5.59 -21.83 -25.21
C ILE A 495 -4.07 -21.74 -25.28
N TRP A 496 -3.42 -21.35 -24.17
CA TRP A 496 -1.98 -21.09 -24.16
C TRP A 496 -1.14 -22.37 -24.31
N LYS A 497 -1.43 -23.43 -23.54
CA LYS A 497 -0.68 -24.70 -23.64
C LYS A 497 -0.82 -25.37 -25.02
N PRO A 498 -2.02 -25.54 -25.60
CA PRO A 498 -2.15 -26.10 -26.96
C PRO A 498 -1.42 -25.27 -28.01
N ARG A 499 -1.44 -23.93 -27.91
CA ARG A 499 -0.62 -23.06 -28.77
C ARG A 499 0.87 -23.34 -28.63
N CYS A 500 1.35 -23.49 -27.40
CA CYS A 500 2.76 -23.82 -27.17
C CYS A 500 3.12 -25.18 -27.76
N SER A 501 2.26 -26.19 -27.58
CA SER A 501 2.45 -27.52 -28.18
C SER A 501 2.53 -27.46 -29.71
N ALA A 502 1.63 -26.72 -30.36
CA ALA A 502 1.64 -26.55 -31.81
C ALA A 502 2.93 -25.85 -32.31
N THR A 503 3.38 -24.83 -31.57
CA THR A 503 4.64 -24.13 -31.87
C THR A 503 5.85 -25.04 -31.70
N ILE A 504 5.89 -25.84 -30.63
CA ILE A 504 6.97 -26.81 -30.37
C ILE A 504 7.00 -27.90 -31.46
N ALA A 505 5.84 -28.43 -31.86
CA ALA A 505 5.77 -29.43 -32.93
C ALA A 505 6.31 -28.87 -34.26
N TRP A 506 5.94 -27.62 -34.58
CA TRP A 506 6.50 -26.93 -35.72
C TRP A 506 8.01 -26.68 -35.58
N GLU A 507 8.50 -26.20 -34.44
CA GLU A 507 9.94 -26.02 -34.18
C GLU A 507 10.71 -27.33 -34.40
N GLN A 508 10.18 -28.46 -33.91
CA GLN A 508 10.77 -29.78 -34.11
C GLN A 508 10.81 -30.17 -35.60
N SER A 509 9.73 -29.89 -36.36
CA SER A 509 9.69 -30.14 -37.81
C SER A 509 10.73 -29.34 -38.60
N GLN A 510 11.11 -28.16 -38.08
CA GLN A 510 12.12 -27.28 -38.66
C GLN A 510 13.53 -27.57 -38.12
N GLY A 511 13.70 -28.58 -37.26
CA GLY A 511 14.99 -28.90 -36.65
C GLY A 511 15.48 -27.87 -35.62
N ILE A 512 14.60 -27.01 -35.09
CA ILE A 512 14.96 -25.96 -34.12
C ILE A 512 15.10 -26.58 -32.73
N SER A 513 16.32 -26.57 -32.18
CA SER A 513 16.59 -27.11 -30.85
C SER A 513 16.49 -26.06 -29.74
N ALA A 514 16.40 -26.51 -28.47
CA ALA A 514 16.49 -25.61 -27.32
C ALA A 514 17.80 -24.83 -27.27
N LYS A 515 18.91 -25.42 -27.73
CA LYS A 515 20.23 -24.78 -27.84
C LYS A 515 20.21 -23.65 -28.87
N ASP A 516 19.52 -23.84 -29.99
CA ASP A 516 19.37 -22.80 -31.01
C ASP A 516 18.54 -21.63 -30.50
N LYS A 517 17.56 -21.89 -29.63
CA LYS A 517 16.77 -20.84 -28.98
C LYS A 517 17.58 -20.02 -27.97
N THR A 518 18.49 -20.64 -27.22
CA THR A 518 19.28 -19.97 -26.17
C THR A 518 20.61 -19.40 -26.64
N SER A 519 21.10 -19.80 -27.82
CA SER A 519 22.36 -19.29 -28.39
C SER A 519 22.38 -17.77 -28.53
N LYS A 520 23.55 -17.15 -28.41
CA LYS A 520 23.70 -15.70 -28.63
C LYS A 520 23.48 -15.41 -30.12
N TYR A 521 22.48 -14.58 -30.44
CA TYR A 521 22.24 -14.14 -31.81
C TYR A 521 23.11 -12.92 -32.13
N THR A 522 23.86 -12.99 -33.23
CA THR A 522 24.81 -11.95 -33.67
C THR A 522 24.40 -11.25 -34.97
N GLY A 523 23.30 -11.68 -35.60
CA GLY A 523 22.79 -11.09 -36.84
C GLY A 523 21.93 -9.83 -36.62
N PRO A 524 21.47 -9.19 -37.71
CA PRO A 524 20.49 -8.11 -37.63
C PRO A 524 19.17 -8.63 -37.05
N ARG A 525 18.57 -7.85 -36.15
CA ARG A 525 17.26 -8.16 -35.55
C ARG A 525 16.13 -7.78 -36.51
N GLY A 526 15.00 -8.44 -36.38
CA GLY A 526 13.80 -8.14 -37.18
C GLY A 526 13.06 -6.90 -36.71
N ASP A 527 11.95 -6.59 -37.35
CA ASP A 527 11.10 -5.45 -36.99
C ASP A 527 10.47 -5.62 -35.59
N TRP A 528 10.65 -4.61 -34.74
CA TRP A 528 10.09 -4.54 -33.39
C TRP A 528 8.89 -3.59 -33.28
N SER A 529 8.48 -2.93 -34.37
CA SER A 529 7.37 -1.98 -34.39
C SER A 529 6.05 -2.61 -33.96
N GLN A 530 5.86 -3.90 -34.26
CA GLN A 530 4.66 -4.69 -33.93
C GLN A 530 4.80 -5.55 -32.68
N GLY A 531 6.02 -5.73 -32.15
CA GLY A 531 6.26 -6.46 -30.91
C GLY A 531 6.03 -5.57 -29.69
N TYR A 532 5.60 -6.15 -28.56
CA TYR A 532 5.65 -5.46 -27.27
C TYR A 532 7.12 -5.33 -26.89
N GLY A 533 7.75 -4.23 -27.32
CA GLY A 533 9.19 -4.03 -27.31
C GLY A 533 9.87 -4.46 -26.01
N TYR A 534 10.86 -5.34 -26.12
CA TYR A 534 11.89 -5.48 -25.10
C TYR A 534 12.86 -4.30 -25.25
N ILE A 535 12.84 -3.37 -24.30
CA ILE A 535 13.83 -2.29 -24.21
C ILE A 535 15.12 -2.85 -23.62
N THR A 536 16.19 -2.73 -24.43
CA THR A 536 17.63 -2.63 -24.13
C THR A 536 18.24 -3.51 -23.03
N HIS A 537 19.56 -3.38 -22.88
CA HIS A 537 20.47 -4.36 -22.32
C HIS A 537 20.42 -4.51 -20.78
N ASP A 538 19.43 -3.92 -20.11
CA ASP A 538 19.38 -3.84 -18.65
C ASP A 538 18.03 -4.29 -18.09
N GLY A 539 18.06 -5.29 -17.19
CA GLY A 539 16.95 -5.74 -16.35
C GLY A 539 16.42 -4.68 -15.36
N PHE A 540 16.74 -3.40 -15.58
CA PHE A 540 16.43 -2.26 -14.73
C PHE A 540 14.93 -1.98 -14.60
N PHE A 541 14.13 -2.39 -15.59
CA PHE A 541 12.72 -2.01 -15.67
C PHE A 541 11.75 -3.02 -15.06
N LEU A 542 12.06 -4.32 -15.12
CA LEU A 542 11.30 -5.33 -14.38
C LEU A 542 11.48 -5.12 -12.87
N HIS A 543 12.68 -4.68 -12.44
CA HIS A 543 12.98 -4.32 -11.06
C HIS A 543 12.08 -3.19 -10.52
N LYS A 544 11.73 -2.18 -11.33
CA LYS A 544 10.82 -1.08 -10.90
C LYS A 544 9.39 -1.57 -10.65
N PHE A 545 8.88 -2.44 -11.53
CA PHE A 545 7.57 -3.07 -11.34
C PHE A 545 7.58 -4.05 -10.16
N VAL A 546 8.64 -4.86 -10.02
CA VAL A 546 8.82 -5.73 -8.85
C VAL A 546 8.85 -4.90 -7.56
N GLY A 547 9.56 -3.77 -7.54
CA GLY A 547 9.54 -2.86 -6.39
C GLY A 547 8.16 -2.26 -6.08
N TYR A 548 7.35 -1.97 -7.11
CA TYR A 548 5.94 -1.58 -6.92
C TYR A 548 5.11 -2.74 -6.35
N LEU A 549 5.23 -3.96 -6.91
CA LEU A 549 4.54 -5.15 -6.40
C LEU A 549 4.94 -5.49 -4.97
N GLU A 550 6.23 -5.41 -4.64
CA GLU A 550 6.73 -5.63 -3.28
C GLU A 550 6.13 -4.61 -2.31
N ALA A 551 6.03 -3.34 -2.71
CA ALA A 551 5.37 -2.32 -1.91
C ALA A 551 3.87 -2.62 -1.73
N GLN A 552 3.13 -2.88 -2.81
CA GLN A 552 1.70 -3.19 -2.76
C GLN A 552 1.40 -4.46 -1.96
N ALA A 553 2.13 -5.56 -2.22
CA ALA A 553 1.98 -6.80 -1.46
C ALA A 553 2.37 -6.63 0.02
N SER A 554 3.37 -5.79 0.32
CA SER A 554 3.73 -5.49 1.71
C SER A 554 2.60 -4.76 2.44
N GLU A 555 2.00 -3.75 1.81
CA GLU A 555 0.91 -2.96 2.39
C GLU A 555 -0.41 -3.75 2.48
N LEU A 556 -0.81 -4.42 1.40
CA LEU A 556 -2.13 -5.04 1.26
C LEU A 556 -2.21 -6.44 1.86
N ILE A 557 -1.07 -7.17 1.93
CA ILE A 557 -1.07 -8.58 2.33
C ILE A 557 -0.22 -8.78 3.60
N TRP A 558 1.03 -8.30 3.60
CA TRP A 558 1.98 -8.61 4.67
C TRP A 558 1.67 -7.91 5.98
N LYS A 559 1.49 -6.57 5.96
CA LYS A 559 1.21 -5.79 7.17
C LYS A 559 -0.09 -6.21 7.87
N PRO A 560 -1.23 -6.40 7.17
CA PRO A 560 -2.47 -6.86 7.80
C PRO A 560 -2.33 -8.24 8.46
N ARG A 561 -1.48 -9.12 7.92
CA ARG A 561 -1.13 -10.41 8.53
C ARG A 561 -0.28 -10.22 9.78
N CYS A 562 0.83 -9.48 9.70
CA CYS A 562 1.70 -9.23 10.86
C CYS A 562 0.89 -8.65 12.04
N SER A 563 0.01 -7.69 11.76
CA SER A 563 -0.89 -7.13 12.78
C SER A 563 -1.85 -8.18 13.37
N ALA A 564 -2.37 -9.10 12.55
CA ALA A 564 -3.22 -10.21 13.02
C ALA A 564 -2.46 -11.19 13.90
N THR A 565 -1.25 -11.55 13.49
CA THR A 565 -0.36 -12.45 14.23
C THR A 565 0.04 -11.82 15.56
N ILE A 566 0.38 -10.53 15.57
CA ILE A 566 0.68 -9.78 16.80
C ILE A 566 -0.55 -9.76 17.72
N ALA A 567 -1.74 -9.50 17.18
CA ALA A 567 -2.98 -9.52 17.97
C ALA A 567 -3.26 -10.91 18.55
N TRP A 568 -3.06 -11.98 17.78
CA TRP A 568 -3.19 -13.36 18.28
C TRP A 568 -2.15 -13.66 19.35
N GLU A 569 -0.89 -13.31 19.14
CA GLU A 569 0.18 -13.49 20.12
C GLU A 569 -0.13 -12.78 21.45
N GLN A 570 -0.71 -11.57 21.39
CA GLN A 570 -1.20 -10.86 22.57
C GLN A 570 -2.29 -11.65 23.30
N THR A 571 -3.25 -12.28 22.59
CA THR A 571 -4.27 -13.14 23.24
C THR A 571 -3.68 -14.39 23.90
N GLN A 572 -2.53 -14.86 23.43
CA GLN A 572 -1.84 -16.03 23.97
C GLN A 572 -0.76 -15.66 25.01
N GLY A 573 -0.63 -14.38 25.37
CA GLY A 573 0.43 -13.92 26.28
C GLY A 573 1.85 -14.07 25.72
N ILE A 574 2.00 -14.24 24.40
CA ILE A 574 3.29 -14.43 23.74
C ILE A 574 3.95 -13.06 23.56
N SER A 575 4.98 -12.80 24.36
CA SER A 575 5.73 -11.54 24.29
C SER A 575 6.87 -11.62 23.25
N ALA A 576 7.38 -10.46 22.83
CA ALA A 576 8.60 -10.40 22.01
C ALA A 576 9.81 -11.05 22.70
N LYS A 577 9.86 -11.02 24.04
CA LYS A 577 10.90 -11.67 24.87
C LYS A 577 10.80 -13.19 24.81
N ASN A 578 9.58 -13.75 24.72
CA ASN A 578 9.36 -15.20 24.59
C ASN A 578 9.90 -15.72 23.24
N LYS A 579 9.88 -14.88 22.19
CA LYS A 579 10.36 -15.24 20.85
C LYS A 579 11.88 -15.17 20.71
N THR A 580 12.54 -14.33 21.50
CA THR A 580 13.99 -14.11 21.44
C THR A 580 14.76 -14.82 22.55
N SER A 581 14.05 -15.38 23.55
CA SER A 581 14.67 -16.22 24.58
C SER A 581 15.20 -17.53 23.99
N LYS A 582 16.40 -17.93 24.43
CA LYS A 582 17.05 -19.19 24.01
C LYS A 582 16.19 -20.38 24.46
N TYR A 583 15.56 -21.08 23.51
CA TYR A 583 14.73 -22.24 23.78
C TYR A 583 15.59 -23.44 24.19
N THR A 584 15.31 -24.03 25.35
CA THR A 584 16.06 -25.15 25.94
C THR A 584 15.24 -26.45 26.05
N GLY A 585 14.02 -26.48 25.52
CA GLY A 585 13.15 -27.66 25.53
C GLY A 585 13.32 -28.58 24.32
N PRO A 586 12.63 -29.73 24.29
CA PRO A 586 12.56 -30.58 23.10
C PRO A 586 11.89 -29.79 21.96
N ARG A 587 12.57 -29.73 20.81
CA ARG A 587 12.02 -29.09 19.61
C ARG A 587 10.86 -29.95 19.09
N GLY A 588 9.76 -29.32 18.67
CA GLY A 588 8.62 -30.03 18.07
C GLY A 588 9.00 -30.85 16.84
N ASP A 589 8.13 -31.74 16.40
CA ASP A 589 8.33 -32.58 15.21
C ASP A 589 8.47 -31.71 13.95
N TRP A 590 9.68 -31.68 13.37
CA TRP A 590 10.01 -30.92 12.15
C TRP A 590 9.81 -31.76 10.88
N SER A 591 8.73 -32.54 10.81
CA SER A 591 8.41 -33.30 9.63
C SER A 591 7.50 -32.51 8.68
N GLN A 592 8.15 -32.00 7.62
CA GLN A 592 7.57 -31.54 6.35
C GLN A 592 6.93 -30.15 6.33
N GLU A 593 7.80 -29.14 6.19
CA GLU A 593 7.47 -27.92 5.45
C GLU A 593 8.60 -27.60 4.47
N TYR A 594 8.21 -26.99 3.35
CA TYR A 594 9.02 -26.67 2.18
C TYR A 594 10.44 -26.17 2.51
N GLY A 595 11.44 -26.95 2.06
CA GLY A 595 12.76 -26.45 1.70
C GLY A 595 13.74 -26.22 2.85
N TYR A 596 14.33 -27.29 3.37
CA TYR A 596 15.73 -27.26 3.79
C TYR A 596 16.53 -28.26 2.94
N ILE A 597 17.39 -27.73 2.08
CA ILE A 597 18.60 -28.43 1.65
C ILE A 597 19.52 -28.36 2.88
N THR A 598 19.70 -29.48 3.57
CA THR A 598 20.85 -29.62 4.48
C THR A 598 22.11 -29.51 3.63
N HIS A 599 23.13 -28.84 4.15
CA HIS A 599 24.33 -28.45 3.40
C HIS A 599 25.13 -29.62 2.79
N ASP A 600 24.76 -30.88 3.09
CA ASP A 600 25.57 -32.07 2.82
C ASP A 600 24.82 -33.29 2.22
N GLY A 601 23.66 -33.14 1.56
CA GLY A 601 23.14 -34.21 0.67
C GLY A 601 22.67 -35.55 1.29
N PHE A 602 22.51 -35.66 2.61
CA PHE A 602 22.01 -36.87 3.30
C PHE A 602 20.70 -36.64 4.05
N CYS A 603 19.84 -37.67 4.10
CA CYS A 603 18.61 -37.73 4.90
C CYS A 603 18.95 -37.90 6.41
N PRO A 604 18.12 -37.41 7.37
CA PRO A 604 18.36 -37.60 8.80
C PRO A 604 18.46 -39.07 9.28
N CYS A 605 18.08 -40.05 8.46
CA CYS A 605 18.28 -41.47 8.72
C CYS A 605 19.63 -42.02 8.21
N GLY A 606 20.52 -41.17 7.69
CA GLY A 606 21.86 -41.54 7.23
C GLY A 606 21.96 -42.05 5.79
N ALA A 607 20.85 -42.12 5.03
CA ALA A 607 20.84 -42.57 3.64
C ALA A 607 21.00 -41.40 2.64
N SER A 608 21.60 -41.70 1.48
CA SER A 608 21.67 -40.79 0.34
C SER A 608 20.27 -40.50 -0.22
N LEU A 609 19.99 -39.25 -0.62
CA LEU A 609 18.69 -38.90 -1.22
C LEU A 609 18.38 -39.68 -2.51
N ALA A 610 19.38 -40.27 -3.16
CA ALA A 610 19.22 -41.06 -4.38
C ALA A 610 18.62 -42.46 -4.16
N THR A 611 18.49 -42.95 -2.91
CA THR A 611 17.96 -44.29 -2.61
C THR A 611 16.48 -44.31 -2.21
N HIS A 612 15.76 -43.20 -2.37
CA HIS A 612 14.32 -43.12 -2.10
C HIS A 612 13.53 -43.07 -3.42
N ASP A 613 13.25 -44.24 -4.00
CA ASP A 613 12.67 -44.36 -5.34
C ASP A 613 11.23 -43.83 -5.51
N GLU A 614 10.54 -43.35 -4.47
CA GLU A 614 9.20 -42.74 -4.64
C GLU A 614 8.94 -41.50 -3.77
N GLY A 615 9.98 -40.85 -3.24
CA GLY A 615 9.81 -39.52 -2.61
C GLY A 615 8.85 -39.46 -1.40
N LYS A 616 8.50 -40.57 -0.75
CA LYS A 616 7.71 -40.59 0.49
C LYS A 616 8.25 -41.56 1.53
N ARG A 617 8.23 -41.13 2.80
CA ARG A 617 8.38 -42.00 3.99
C ARG A 617 7.02 -42.62 4.35
N PRO A 618 6.93 -43.92 4.68
CA PRO A 618 5.73 -44.51 5.26
C PRO A 618 5.54 -44.01 6.70
N GLY A 619 4.37 -43.45 7.05
CA GLY A 619 3.95 -43.25 8.46
C GLY A 619 3.47 -41.86 8.90
N ALA A 620 3.50 -40.81 8.07
CA ALA A 620 3.03 -39.48 8.49
C ALA A 620 1.50 -39.35 8.37
N THR A 621 0.78 -39.45 9.50
CA THR A 621 -0.69 -39.41 9.60
C THR A 621 -1.19 -38.20 10.41
N LYS A 622 -0.91 -36.96 9.96
CA LYS A 622 -1.61 -35.76 10.45
C LYS A 622 -1.89 -34.81 9.27
N ASP A 623 -3.14 -34.34 9.12
CA ASP A 623 -3.56 -33.36 8.10
C ASP A 623 -2.91 -31.98 8.41
N PRO A 624 -1.85 -31.58 7.70
CA PRO A 624 -1.11 -30.35 8.00
C PRO A 624 -1.89 -29.10 7.62
N ARG A 625 -2.97 -29.23 6.83
CA ARG A 625 -3.73 -28.11 6.27
C ARG A 625 -4.85 -27.64 7.20
N ALA A 626 -4.97 -28.16 8.41
CA ALA A 626 -6.04 -27.77 9.32
C ALA A 626 -5.95 -26.29 9.74
N ALA A 627 -4.73 -25.80 10.02
CA ALA A 627 -4.48 -24.38 10.32
C ALA A 627 -4.62 -23.50 9.07
N ASP A 628 -4.16 -23.98 7.91
CA ASP A 628 -4.25 -23.27 6.64
C ASP A 628 -5.68 -23.14 6.12
N LYS A 629 -6.51 -24.18 6.28
CA LYS A 629 -7.96 -24.14 5.99
C LYS A 629 -8.67 -23.12 6.89
N ALA A 630 -8.27 -23.01 8.16
CA ALA A 630 -8.79 -22.01 9.08
C ALA A 630 -8.36 -20.57 8.70
N PHE A 631 -7.11 -20.40 8.23
CA PHE A 631 -6.55 -19.14 7.75
C PHE A 631 -7.14 -18.69 6.40
N VAL A 632 -7.30 -19.59 5.42
CA VAL A 632 -8.00 -19.30 4.15
C VAL A 632 -9.44 -18.86 4.43
N GLY A 633 -10.10 -19.53 5.39
CA GLY A 633 -11.40 -19.10 5.88
C GLY A 633 -11.39 -17.77 6.63
N GLU A 634 -10.24 -17.26 7.08
CA GLU A 634 -10.06 -15.97 7.79
C GLU A 634 -9.53 -14.85 6.90
N PHE A 635 -8.87 -15.19 5.79
CA PHE A 635 -8.40 -14.24 4.79
C PHE A 635 -9.56 -13.74 3.92
N VAL A 636 -10.46 -14.64 3.51
CA VAL A 636 -11.75 -14.29 2.89
C VAL A 636 -12.58 -13.38 3.80
N ARG A 637 -12.49 -13.55 5.13
CA ARG A 637 -13.18 -12.70 6.12
C ARG A 637 -12.64 -11.27 6.22
N LYS A 638 -11.40 -10.98 5.81
CA LYS A 638 -10.77 -9.67 6.02
C LYS A 638 -10.95 -8.71 4.84
N GLU A 639 -11.10 -9.22 3.62
CA GLU A 639 -11.53 -8.41 2.46
C GLU A 639 -12.95 -7.84 2.66
N GLU A 640 -13.78 -8.51 3.45
CA GLU A 640 -15.15 -8.07 3.74
C GLU A 640 -15.21 -6.86 4.70
N VAL A 641 -14.17 -6.63 5.52
CA VAL A 641 -14.12 -5.55 6.54
C VAL A 641 -13.54 -4.24 5.98
N ALA A 642 -12.72 -4.32 4.93
CA ALA A 642 -12.14 -3.14 4.30
C ALA A 642 -13.14 -2.38 3.40
N ASN A 643 -14.18 -3.07 2.91
CA ASN A 643 -15.23 -2.45 2.09
C ASN A 643 -16.38 -1.81 2.90
N ASP A 644 -16.45 -2.02 4.22
CA ASP A 644 -17.46 -1.39 5.09
C ASP A 644 -17.01 0.00 5.60
N GLY A 645 -15.88 0.54 5.13
CA GLY A 645 -15.29 1.80 5.56
C GLY A 645 -15.45 3.01 4.64
N GLU A 646 -16.01 2.85 3.43
CA GLU A 646 -16.15 3.96 2.45
C GLU A 646 -17.61 4.43 2.19
N ASP A 647 -18.64 3.74 2.68
CA ASP A 647 -20.06 4.12 2.47
C ASP A 647 -20.69 4.89 3.65
N GLY A 648 -19.94 5.83 4.23
CA GLY A 648 -20.33 6.53 5.48
C GLY A 648 -20.37 8.05 5.45
N SER A 649 -20.24 8.72 4.30
CA SER A 649 -20.31 10.18 4.23
C SER A 649 -20.70 10.69 2.84
N ASN A 650 -21.97 10.49 2.47
CA ASN A 650 -22.68 11.31 1.48
C ASN A 650 -24.19 11.02 1.56
N ALA A 651 -24.82 11.50 2.64
CA ALA A 651 -26.28 11.71 2.73
C ALA A 651 -26.63 12.51 4.00
N LEU A 652 -26.24 13.79 4.01
CA LEU A 652 -26.91 14.99 4.56
C LEU A 652 -25.89 16.11 4.74
#